data_AF-A0A836RMI2-F1
#
_entry.id   AF-A0A836RMI2-F1
#
_cell.length_a   1.000
_cell.length_b   1.000
_cell.length_c   1.000
_cell.angle_alpha   90.00
_cell.angle_beta   90.00
_cell.angle_gamma   90.00
#
_symmetry.space_group_name_H-M   'P 1'
#
loop_
_entity.id
_entity.type
_entity.pdbx_description
1 polymer ?
#
loop_
_entity_poly.entity_id
_entity_poly.type
_entity_poly.pdbx_seq_one_letter_code
_entity_poly.pdbx_strand_id
1 'polypeptide(L)'
;MTGQDLLISVNAEWAGGGQGGYHPVRFRVVNRGKSRTLTFRISPVNQRFAALPTVERTVTIESGATLHFTLNVPLVGAGGYAILSVHDERGRMIQRLSGVSLDFAQPSGASVGLLVITSRAIDFAPFERAVEFLNLPGGKSYWGGRAGSKYSRVVSPDSLPASWVSYSGLDLVAISRDTFEKLSAARRSAVLDWIRQGGNLIVYDVGQTPEPSRRLDVVLGLAGQAAVSSTWHRVPPHAYPGFSIELKESEGKPSRRPPARSHEKPDGDRSSARSVWRVEQNLFSFRTLMLGLIVAFPRDPFPGSPNDWAWLLSFLLKNRYDWAWRHGLTARGENPNFLEFQIPGIRTVHARSFVVLITLFTLVIGPVNFFFLRRRNRLYLVLLTIPLIAFLTSMTLFAYSVVAHGFSVQSRVRSLTIVDQTAKRSVTVARVALYAGLAPSEGLRFLPETAVYPIWPPGRSFQSGRVDWTTTQHLRSGWLASRTPMQFLVTTCRAERGRLEVSPPNDDGMRIANGFAWKLTAVLVVDESRQAFFGSEIPAGATARVRPASKENLRGMAALLNRYPLETPRVINGSDSGVFSFSLGVRRRDPSPSWSVSSSNSLWESELRRLRDFWDRPPPLPPRSYIAVLGENPDIDLGVERTREIIHQHVLFGTF
;
A
#
# COMPACT_ATOMS: atom_id res chain seq x y z
N MET A 1 -26.66 -8.14 18.17
CA MET A 1 -27.08 -9.55 18.05
C MET A 1 -27.10 -10.18 19.43
N THR A 2 -28.12 -10.96 19.76
CA THR A 2 -28.26 -11.67 21.04
C THR A 2 -28.52 -13.15 20.79
N GLY A 3 -27.85 -14.03 21.54
CA GLY A 3 -28.08 -15.46 21.44
C GLY A 3 -27.11 -16.27 22.30
N GLN A 4 -27.60 -17.33 22.92
CA GLN A 4 -26.80 -18.27 23.73
C GLN A 4 -25.92 -17.57 24.79
N ASP A 5 -26.51 -16.65 25.55
CA ASP A 5 -25.85 -15.82 26.59
C ASP A 5 -24.78 -14.86 26.06
N LEU A 6 -24.69 -14.66 24.74
CA LEU A 6 -23.80 -13.69 24.11
C LEU A 6 -24.58 -12.46 23.64
N LEU A 7 -23.99 -11.29 23.89
CA LEU A 7 -24.39 -10.02 23.28
C LEU A 7 -23.24 -9.51 22.40
N ILE A 8 -23.45 -9.47 21.09
CA ILE A 8 -22.47 -9.02 20.11
C ILE A 8 -22.96 -7.73 19.46
N SER A 9 -22.16 -6.67 19.58
CA SER A 9 -22.31 -5.42 18.84
C SER A 9 -21.24 -5.35 17.76
N VAL A 10 -21.64 -5.01 16.54
CA VAL A 10 -20.76 -4.89 15.38
C VAL A 10 -20.89 -3.49 14.81
N ASN A 11 -19.76 -2.83 14.55
CA ASN A 11 -19.73 -1.52 13.89
C ASN A 11 -18.70 -1.55 12.75
N ALA A 12 -19.21 -1.46 11.52
CA ALA A 12 -18.44 -1.40 10.28
C ALA A 12 -18.42 0.00 9.64
N GLU A 13 -18.94 1.04 10.31
CA GLU A 13 -18.95 2.40 9.78
C GLU A 13 -17.52 2.97 9.71
N TRP A 14 -17.00 3.11 8.51
CA TRP A 14 -15.67 3.64 8.26
C TRP A 14 -15.63 4.30 6.88
N ALA A 15 -14.68 5.22 6.71
CA ALA A 15 -14.47 5.96 5.47
C ALA A 15 -13.45 5.24 4.55
N GLY A 16 -13.37 5.71 3.29
CA GLY A 16 -12.33 5.30 2.34
C GLY A 16 -12.46 3.88 1.78
N GLY A 17 -11.35 3.35 1.25
CA GLY A 17 -11.29 1.98 0.74
C GLY A 17 -11.62 1.78 -0.73
N GLY A 18 -11.79 2.86 -1.50
CA GLY A 18 -12.10 2.78 -2.93
C GLY A 18 -10.95 2.24 -3.80
N GLN A 19 -9.70 2.41 -3.38
CA GLN A 19 -8.53 1.97 -4.16
C GLN A 19 -7.68 0.90 -3.49
N GLY A 20 -7.90 0.65 -2.19
CA GLY A 20 -7.13 -0.32 -1.42
C GLY A 20 -7.18 -0.06 0.08
N GLY A 21 -6.23 -0.66 0.81
CA GLY A 21 -6.16 -0.56 2.27
C GLY A 21 -6.98 -1.60 3.01
N TYR A 22 -7.13 -1.41 4.33
CA TYR A 22 -7.95 -2.27 5.18
C TYR A 22 -9.15 -1.50 5.73
N HIS A 23 -10.29 -2.20 5.82
CA HIS A 23 -11.51 -1.71 6.45
C HIS A 23 -11.69 -2.34 7.83
N PRO A 24 -11.71 -1.56 8.92
CA PRO A 24 -11.89 -2.11 10.26
C PRO A 24 -13.37 -2.42 10.54
N VAL A 25 -13.65 -3.67 10.92
CA VAL A 25 -14.93 -4.06 11.51
C VAL A 25 -14.72 -4.27 13.01
N ARG A 26 -15.40 -3.48 13.83
CA ARG A 26 -15.18 -3.43 15.28
C ARG A 26 -16.25 -4.23 16.01
N PHE A 27 -15.81 -5.03 16.96
CA PHE A 27 -16.66 -5.94 17.72
C PHE A 27 -16.60 -5.57 19.20
N ARG A 28 -17.76 -5.61 19.85
CA ARG A 28 -17.90 -5.71 21.29
C ARG A 28 -18.70 -6.96 21.61
N VAL A 29 -18.09 -7.88 22.33
CA VAL A 29 -18.69 -9.18 22.69
C VAL A 29 -18.79 -9.24 24.21
N VAL A 30 -20.00 -9.46 24.72
CA VAL A 30 -20.24 -9.68 26.15
C VAL A 30 -20.69 -11.13 26.32
N ASN A 31 -19.96 -11.90 27.12
CA ASN A 31 -20.32 -13.27 27.47
C ASN A 31 -20.98 -13.31 28.84
N ARG A 32 -22.25 -13.69 28.90
CA ARG A 32 -23.03 -13.88 30.14
C ARG A 32 -23.13 -15.36 30.54
N GLY A 33 -22.60 -16.27 29.73
CA GLY A 33 -22.59 -17.71 30.00
C GLY A 33 -21.18 -18.22 30.26
N LYS A 34 -20.99 -19.54 30.10
CA LYS A 34 -19.68 -20.19 30.27
C LYS A 34 -18.62 -19.68 29.29
N SER A 35 -17.35 -19.73 29.73
CA SER A 35 -16.18 -19.49 28.88
C SER A 35 -16.24 -20.34 27.62
N ARG A 36 -15.90 -19.74 26.47
CA ARG A 36 -15.96 -20.41 25.16
C ARG A 36 -15.08 -19.72 24.13
N THR A 37 -14.70 -20.48 23.11
CA THR A 37 -13.97 -19.99 21.94
C THR A 37 -14.94 -19.81 20.77
N LEU A 38 -14.84 -18.66 20.09
CA LEU A 38 -15.69 -18.29 18.97
C LEU A 38 -14.82 -17.85 17.79
N THR A 39 -15.19 -18.27 16.58
CA THR A 39 -14.58 -17.79 15.35
C THR A 39 -15.53 -16.83 14.64
N PHE A 40 -15.09 -15.59 14.49
CA PHE A 40 -15.78 -14.56 13.72
C PHE A 40 -15.27 -14.62 12.29
N ARG A 41 -16.17 -14.78 11.33
CA ARG A 41 -15.83 -14.90 9.91
C ARG A 41 -16.65 -13.92 9.09
N ILE A 42 -15.97 -13.15 8.26
CA ILE A 42 -16.56 -12.28 7.24
C ILE A 42 -16.31 -12.94 5.90
N SER A 43 -17.37 -13.39 5.23
CA SER A 43 -17.29 -14.08 3.94
C SER A 43 -17.98 -13.26 2.85
N PRO A 44 -17.39 -13.15 1.64
CA PRO A 44 -18.01 -12.46 0.53
C PRO A 44 -19.36 -13.09 0.19
N VAL A 45 -20.34 -12.26 -0.20
CA VAL A 45 -21.56 -12.77 -0.82
C VAL A 45 -21.22 -13.13 -2.27
N ASN A 46 -21.52 -14.35 -2.70
CA ASN A 46 -21.17 -14.86 -4.05
C ASN A 46 -21.61 -13.88 -5.15
N GLN A 47 -20.66 -13.10 -5.67
CA GLN A 47 -20.82 -12.30 -6.87
C GLN A 47 -19.83 -12.84 -7.90
N ARG A 48 -20.34 -13.41 -9.00
CA ARG A 48 -19.55 -14.02 -10.09
C ARG A 48 -18.43 -13.12 -10.65
N PHE A 49 -18.43 -11.81 -10.32
CA PHE A 49 -17.53 -10.80 -10.87
C PHE A 49 -16.95 -9.81 -9.83
N ALA A 50 -17.17 -10.02 -8.52
CA ALA A 50 -16.75 -9.07 -7.50
C ALA A 50 -16.25 -9.79 -6.23
N ALA A 51 -14.96 -10.10 -6.22
CA ALA A 51 -14.34 -10.84 -5.14
C ALA A 51 -13.93 -9.94 -3.97
N LEU A 52 -14.13 -10.44 -2.74
CA LEU A 52 -13.52 -9.99 -1.48
C LEU A 52 -12.94 -11.22 -0.77
N PRO A 53 -11.91 -11.07 0.08
CA PRO A 53 -11.37 -12.19 0.82
C PRO A 53 -12.33 -12.64 1.92
N THR A 54 -12.27 -13.93 2.28
CA THR A 54 -12.83 -14.37 3.55
C THR A 54 -11.84 -14.01 4.66
N VAL A 55 -12.32 -13.33 5.70
CA VAL A 55 -11.48 -12.85 6.80
C VAL A 55 -12.01 -13.44 8.10
N GLU A 56 -11.15 -14.04 8.91
CA GLU A 56 -11.56 -14.65 10.16
C GLU A 56 -10.64 -14.33 11.33
N ARG A 57 -11.18 -14.43 12.53
CA ARG A 57 -10.43 -14.34 13.79
C ARG A 57 -11.10 -15.20 14.84
N THR A 58 -10.30 -16.02 15.50
CA THR A 58 -10.74 -16.82 16.64
C THR A 58 -10.39 -16.11 17.95
N VAL A 59 -11.34 -16.06 18.87
CA VAL A 59 -11.17 -15.42 20.18
C VAL A 59 -11.74 -16.31 21.27
N THR A 60 -11.07 -16.36 22.42
CA THR A 60 -11.59 -16.98 23.64
C THR A 60 -12.14 -15.88 24.54
N ILE A 61 -13.36 -16.07 25.05
CA ILE A 61 -14.01 -15.11 25.93
C ILE A 61 -14.47 -15.78 27.22
N GLU A 62 -13.92 -15.31 28.35
CA GLU A 62 -14.24 -15.83 29.67
C GLU A 62 -15.70 -15.54 30.09
N SER A 63 -16.17 -16.29 31.08
CA SER A 63 -17.50 -16.08 31.67
C SER A 63 -17.60 -14.69 32.31
N GLY A 64 -18.65 -13.93 31.98
CA GLY A 64 -18.87 -12.57 32.48
C GLY A 64 -18.01 -11.49 31.82
N ALA A 65 -17.08 -11.85 30.93
CA ALA A 65 -16.14 -10.90 30.33
C ALA A 65 -16.77 -10.08 29.18
N THR A 66 -16.23 -8.88 28.96
CA THR A 66 -16.46 -8.09 27.75
C THR A 66 -15.17 -7.98 26.95
N LEU A 67 -15.20 -8.39 25.69
CA LEU A 67 -14.07 -8.35 24.78
C LEU A 67 -14.31 -7.30 23.68
N HIS A 68 -13.30 -6.48 23.42
CA HIS A 68 -13.26 -5.55 22.29
C HIS A 68 -12.15 -5.93 21.34
N PHE A 69 -12.46 -6.06 20.05
CA PHE A 69 -11.44 -6.28 19.03
C PHE A 69 -11.86 -5.74 17.67
N THR A 70 -10.88 -5.56 16.79
CA THR A 70 -11.08 -5.16 15.40
C THR A 70 -10.67 -6.30 14.48
N LEU A 71 -11.46 -6.53 13.43
CA LEU A 71 -11.13 -7.40 12.31
C LEU A 71 -10.89 -6.54 11.08
N ASN A 72 -9.66 -6.52 10.58
CA ASN A 72 -9.26 -5.70 9.42
C ASN A 72 -9.52 -6.48 8.12
N VAL A 73 -10.46 -6.00 7.31
CA VAL A 73 -10.79 -6.60 6.01
C VAL A 73 -9.91 -5.97 4.92
N PRO A 74 -8.99 -6.69 4.28
CA PRO A 74 -8.24 -6.15 3.15
C PRO A 74 -9.19 -5.90 1.98
N LEU A 75 -9.22 -4.65 1.52
CA LEU A 75 -10.04 -4.23 0.41
C LEU A 75 -9.30 -4.51 -0.89
N VAL A 76 -9.52 -5.71 -1.41
CA VAL A 76 -8.97 -6.21 -2.68
C VAL A 76 -10.10 -6.66 -3.59
N GLY A 77 -9.86 -6.63 -4.90
CA GLY A 77 -10.90 -6.92 -5.88
C GLY A 77 -12.06 -5.90 -5.88
N ALA A 78 -13.11 -6.23 -6.63
CA ALA A 78 -14.23 -5.33 -6.89
C ALA A 78 -15.44 -5.53 -5.95
N GLY A 79 -15.41 -6.50 -5.03
CA GLY A 79 -16.53 -6.77 -4.14
C GLY A 79 -16.77 -5.67 -3.11
N GLY A 80 -18.05 -5.40 -2.80
CA GLY A 80 -18.44 -4.42 -1.77
C GLY A 80 -19.29 -5.01 -0.65
N TYR A 81 -19.58 -6.31 -0.68
CA TYR A 81 -20.54 -6.92 0.25
C TYR A 81 -20.00 -8.22 0.85
N ALA A 82 -20.20 -8.37 2.15
CA ALA A 82 -19.89 -9.60 2.87
C ALA A 82 -20.94 -9.89 3.93
N ILE A 83 -20.96 -11.14 4.41
CA ILE A 83 -21.78 -11.56 5.53
C ILE A 83 -20.87 -11.94 6.69
N LEU A 84 -21.21 -11.45 7.87
CA LEU A 84 -20.64 -11.93 9.12
C LEU A 84 -21.35 -13.21 9.58
N SER A 85 -20.56 -14.25 9.86
CA SER A 85 -20.98 -15.44 10.58
C SER A 85 -20.11 -15.66 11.82
N VAL A 86 -20.72 -16.24 12.86
CA VAL A 86 -20.03 -16.61 14.10
C VAL A 86 -20.14 -18.12 14.27
N HIS A 87 -19.00 -18.77 14.51
CA HIS A 87 -18.88 -20.21 14.65
C HIS A 87 -18.46 -20.61 16.06
N ASP A 88 -18.97 -21.75 16.54
CA ASP A 88 -18.55 -22.38 17.80
C ASP A 88 -17.17 -23.05 17.68
N GLU A 89 -16.64 -23.55 18.80
CA GLU A 89 -15.38 -24.29 18.87
C GLU A 89 -15.32 -25.54 17.97
N ARG A 90 -16.47 -26.09 17.58
CA ARG A 90 -16.60 -27.25 16.68
C ARG A 90 -16.74 -26.81 15.22
N GLY A 91 -16.64 -25.51 14.94
CA GLY A 91 -16.80 -24.92 13.61
C GLY A 91 -18.25 -24.76 13.14
N ARG A 92 -19.25 -25.08 13.98
CA ARG A 92 -20.67 -24.98 13.61
C ARG A 92 -21.12 -23.53 13.71
N MET A 93 -21.83 -23.07 12.68
CA MET A 93 -22.35 -21.71 12.63
C MET A 93 -23.48 -21.51 13.63
N ILE A 94 -23.38 -20.46 14.45
CA ILE A 94 -24.43 -20.04 15.38
C ILE A 94 -25.39 -19.12 14.62
N GLN A 95 -26.51 -19.67 14.15
CA GLN A 95 -27.45 -18.99 13.25
C GLN A 95 -27.94 -17.64 13.81
N ARG A 96 -28.31 -17.55 15.10
CA ARG A 96 -28.79 -16.31 15.73
C ARG A 96 -27.75 -15.20 15.85
N LEU A 97 -26.47 -15.55 15.73
CA LEU A 97 -25.33 -14.63 15.79
C LEU A 97 -24.65 -14.45 14.41
N SER A 98 -25.32 -14.89 13.34
CA SER A 98 -24.81 -14.83 11.96
C SER A 98 -25.80 -14.13 11.02
N GLY A 99 -25.37 -13.81 9.80
CA GLY A 99 -26.22 -13.24 8.76
C GLY A 99 -26.25 -11.71 8.73
N VAL A 100 -25.34 -11.02 9.42
CA VAL A 100 -25.24 -9.56 9.33
C VAL A 100 -24.56 -9.19 8.02
N SER A 101 -25.27 -8.44 7.17
CA SER A 101 -24.70 -7.86 5.96
C SER A 101 -23.74 -6.73 6.32
N LEU A 102 -22.55 -6.79 5.75
CA LEU A 102 -21.53 -5.77 5.84
C LEU A 102 -21.33 -5.16 4.46
N ASP A 103 -21.33 -3.84 4.42
CA ASP A 103 -21.20 -3.06 3.20
C ASP A 103 -19.88 -2.28 3.26
N PHE A 104 -19.10 -2.39 2.19
CA PHE A 104 -17.80 -1.78 2.02
C PHE A 104 -17.81 -0.86 0.80
N ALA A 105 -16.89 0.09 0.78
CA ALA A 105 -16.67 0.90 -0.41
C ALA A 105 -16.35 0.00 -1.62
N GLN A 106 -16.98 0.30 -2.75
CA GLN A 106 -16.66 -0.32 -4.03
C GLN A 106 -15.56 0.48 -4.74
N PRO A 107 -14.87 -0.08 -5.75
CA PRO A 107 -13.95 0.71 -6.54
C PRO A 107 -14.64 1.87 -7.25
N SER A 108 -14.13 3.09 -7.10
CA SER A 108 -14.64 4.29 -7.76
C SER A 108 -13.52 5.27 -8.08
N GLY A 109 -13.67 6.02 -9.17
CA GLY A 109 -12.72 7.06 -9.58
C GLY A 109 -12.78 8.36 -8.76
N ALA A 110 -13.87 8.58 -8.03
CA ALA A 110 -14.06 9.74 -7.14
C ALA A 110 -14.16 9.25 -5.68
N SER A 111 -13.11 8.59 -5.18
CA SER A 111 -13.15 7.81 -3.93
C SER A 111 -12.25 8.34 -2.82
N VAL A 112 -12.13 9.66 -2.68
CA VAL A 112 -11.33 10.25 -1.60
C VAL A 112 -12.01 10.03 -0.25
N GLY A 113 -11.39 9.21 0.59
CA GLY A 113 -11.87 8.83 1.91
C GLY A 113 -11.53 9.82 3.01
N LEU A 114 -12.51 10.58 3.49
CA LEU A 114 -12.36 11.51 4.63
C LEU A 114 -13.02 10.95 5.90
N LEU A 115 -12.22 10.64 6.91
CA LEU A 115 -12.70 10.29 8.24
C LEU A 115 -12.62 11.49 9.18
N VAL A 116 -13.75 11.93 9.74
CA VAL A 116 -13.76 12.99 10.77
C VAL A 116 -14.01 12.37 12.14
N ILE A 117 -13.05 12.54 13.04
CA ILE A 117 -13.10 12.01 14.40
C ILE A 117 -13.75 13.04 15.30
N THR A 118 -15.05 12.86 15.55
CA THR A 118 -15.87 13.77 16.35
C THR A 118 -17.14 13.06 16.80
N SER A 119 -17.84 13.64 17.78
CA SER A 119 -19.20 13.22 18.16
C SER A 119 -20.29 14.10 17.50
N ARG A 120 -19.89 15.17 16.80
CA ARG A 120 -20.80 16.10 16.10
C ARG A 120 -21.13 15.58 14.69
N ALA A 121 -22.33 15.84 14.21
CA ALA A 121 -22.64 15.65 12.79
C ALA A 121 -21.85 16.65 11.93
N ILE A 122 -21.40 16.22 10.76
CA ILE A 122 -20.64 17.03 9.80
C ILE A 122 -21.34 16.92 8.44
N ASP A 123 -21.52 18.06 7.77
CA ASP A 123 -21.95 18.08 6.38
C ASP A 123 -20.73 17.91 5.45
N PHE A 124 -20.74 16.82 4.69
CA PHE A 124 -19.70 16.47 3.74
C PHE A 124 -19.96 16.95 2.32
N ALA A 125 -21.16 17.49 2.02
CA ALA A 125 -21.55 17.84 0.66
C ALA A 125 -20.58 18.82 -0.03
N PRO A 126 -20.01 19.85 0.65
CA PRO A 126 -19.01 20.71 0.02
C PRO A 126 -17.72 19.97 -0.36
N PHE A 127 -17.22 19.11 0.52
CA PHE A 127 -16.02 18.31 0.27
C PHE A 127 -16.23 17.31 -0.87
N GLU A 128 -17.36 16.61 -0.88
CA GLU A 128 -17.67 15.62 -1.92
C GLU A 128 -17.81 16.27 -3.30
N ARG A 129 -18.43 17.45 -3.40
CA ARG A 129 -18.48 18.24 -4.64
C ARG A 129 -17.08 18.63 -5.14
N ALA A 130 -16.18 18.99 -4.23
CA ALA A 130 -14.79 19.32 -4.59
C ALA A 130 -14.04 18.11 -5.17
N VAL A 131 -14.21 16.94 -4.55
CA VAL A 131 -13.61 15.68 -5.03
C VAL A 131 -14.18 15.28 -6.39
N GLU A 132 -15.50 15.38 -6.55
CA GLU A 132 -16.17 15.05 -7.81
C GLU A 132 -15.70 15.98 -8.94
N PHE A 133 -15.54 17.27 -8.66
CA PHE A 133 -14.98 18.23 -9.61
C PHE A 133 -13.54 17.90 -10.03
N LEU A 134 -12.66 17.57 -9.08
CA LEU A 134 -11.25 17.28 -9.35
C LEU A 134 -11.04 15.96 -10.11
N ASN A 135 -11.84 14.94 -9.79
CA ASN A 135 -11.64 13.60 -10.35
C ASN A 135 -12.49 13.33 -11.60
N LEU A 136 -13.62 14.01 -11.80
CA LEU A 136 -14.52 13.82 -12.95
C LEU A 136 -14.73 15.12 -13.74
N PRO A 137 -13.69 15.71 -14.37
CA PRO A 137 -13.85 16.91 -15.18
C PRO A 137 -14.81 16.63 -16.36
N GLY A 138 -16.03 17.18 -16.28
CA GLY A 138 -17.10 17.00 -17.28
C GLY A 138 -18.38 16.32 -16.79
N GLY A 139 -18.48 15.94 -15.51
CA GLY A 139 -19.76 15.65 -14.83
C GLY A 139 -20.51 14.38 -15.25
N LYS A 140 -19.89 13.44 -15.97
CA LYS A 140 -20.57 12.19 -16.37
C LYS A 140 -20.29 11.06 -15.37
N SER A 141 -21.14 10.94 -14.36
CA SER A 141 -21.34 9.68 -13.65
C SER A 141 -22.22 8.76 -14.51
N TYR A 142 -21.64 7.68 -15.05
CA TYR A 142 -22.39 6.69 -15.88
C TYR A 142 -23.42 5.87 -15.09
N TRP A 143 -23.38 5.97 -13.76
CA TRP A 143 -24.33 5.38 -12.83
C TRP A 143 -24.85 6.50 -11.95
N GLY A 144 -26.14 6.83 -12.05
CA GLY A 144 -26.79 7.97 -11.37
C GLY A 144 -26.88 7.88 -9.84
N GLY A 145 -25.89 7.31 -9.17
CA GLY A 145 -25.73 7.34 -7.72
C GLY A 145 -24.75 8.43 -7.33
N ARG A 146 -25.23 9.43 -6.58
CA ARG A 146 -24.39 10.39 -5.87
C ARG A 146 -23.29 9.63 -5.11
N ALA A 147 -22.02 9.88 -5.41
CA ALA A 147 -20.86 9.17 -4.83
C ALA A 147 -20.70 9.37 -3.30
N GLY A 148 -21.59 10.14 -2.67
CA GLY A 148 -21.38 10.84 -1.42
C GLY A 148 -22.01 10.23 -0.16
N SER A 149 -21.76 8.95 0.15
CA SER A 149 -22.10 8.49 1.51
C SER A 149 -21.18 7.44 2.11
N LYS A 150 -20.32 6.80 1.32
CA LYS A 150 -19.45 5.71 1.82
C LYS A 150 -18.00 6.12 2.02
N TYR A 151 -17.52 7.14 1.33
CA TYR A 151 -16.12 7.57 1.43
C TYR A 151 -15.89 8.57 2.55
N SER A 152 -16.89 9.36 2.92
CA SER A 152 -16.81 10.32 4.02
C SER A 152 -17.63 9.84 5.22
N ARG A 153 -17.03 9.80 6.42
CA ARG A 153 -17.72 9.34 7.64
C ARG A 153 -17.27 10.09 8.89
N VAL A 154 -18.22 10.31 9.80
CA VAL A 154 -17.93 10.69 11.18
C VAL A 154 -17.78 9.44 12.02
N VAL A 155 -16.77 9.41 12.89
CA VAL A 155 -16.55 8.32 13.84
C VAL A 155 -16.22 8.87 15.22
N SER A 156 -16.84 8.30 16.27
CA SER A 156 -16.57 8.70 17.65
C SER A 156 -15.13 8.35 18.07
N PRO A 157 -14.44 9.23 18.83
CA PRO A 157 -13.09 8.98 19.35
C PRO A 157 -12.94 7.65 20.11
N ASP A 158 -14.00 7.21 20.79
CA ASP A 158 -14.00 5.98 21.60
C ASP A 158 -14.05 4.70 20.78
N SER A 159 -14.36 4.81 19.49
CA SER A 159 -14.49 3.69 18.57
C SER A 159 -13.28 3.52 17.64
N LEU A 160 -12.20 4.26 17.90
CA LEU A 160 -10.98 4.20 17.10
C LEU A 160 -10.18 2.91 17.35
N PRO A 161 -9.76 2.20 16.28
CA PRO A 161 -8.84 1.09 16.38
C PRO A 161 -7.47 1.51 16.93
N ALA A 162 -6.77 0.58 17.58
CA ALA A 162 -5.42 0.79 18.09
C ALA A 162 -4.31 0.32 17.13
N SER A 163 -4.66 -0.17 15.95
CA SER A 163 -3.70 -0.57 14.91
C SER A 163 -3.75 0.43 13.76
N TRP A 164 -2.57 0.88 13.31
CA TRP A 164 -2.46 1.82 12.20
C TRP A 164 -2.94 1.21 10.87
N VAL A 165 -2.86 -0.13 10.73
CA VAL A 165 -3.33 -0.86 9.53
C VAL A 165 -4.82 -0.59 9.27
N SER A 166 -5.61 -0.40 10.32
CA SER A 166 -7.04 -0.05 10.21
C SER A 166 -7.31 1.30 9.54
N TYR A 167 -6.32 2.20 9.50
CA TYR A 167 -6.43 3.52 8.87
C TYR A 167 -5.92 3.52 7.43
N SER A 168 -5.33 2.41 6.96
CA SER A 168 -4.58 2.41 5.71
C SER A 168 -5.42 2.56 4.44
N GLY A 169 -6.74 2.34 4.53
CA GLY A 169 -7.71 2.63 3.46
C GLY A 169 -8.18 4.08 3.40
N LEU A 170 -7.75 4.94 4.34
CA LEU A 170 -8.13 6.35 4.40
C LEU A 170 -7.18 7.23 3.60
N ASP A 171 -7.73 8.32 3.06
CA ASP A 171 -6.99 9.36 2.38
C ASP A 171 -6.70 10.54 3.30
N LEU A 172 -7.73 10.97 4.03
CA LEU A 172 -7.67 12.07 4.99
C LEU A 172 -8.31 11.64 6.32
N VAL A 173 -7.70 12.08 7.42
CA VAL A 173 -8.30 12.03 8.76
C VAL A 173 -8.37 13.45 9.29
N ALA A 174 -9.51 13.87 9.82
CA ALA A 174 -9.66 15.15 10.49
C ALA A 174 -10.02 14.97 11.97
N ILE A 175 -9.40 15.73 12.86
CA ILE A 175 -9.64 15.66 14.31
C ILE A 175 -9.31 17.00 14.98
N SER A 176 -10.07 17.42 15.99
CA SER A 176 -9.70 18.61 16.76
C SER A 176 -8.48 18.34 17.64
N ARG A 177 -7.66 19.37 17.89
CA ARG A 177 -6.50 19.27 18.79
C ARG A 177 -6.88 18.66 20.15
N ASP A 178 -7.94 19.18 20.75
CA ASP A 178 -8.38 18.76 22.09
C ASP A 178 -8.88 17.31 22.11
N THR A 179 -9.50 16.83 21.03
CA THR A 179 -9.92 15.43 20.91
C THR A 179 -8.69 14.52 20.77
N PHE A 180 -7.71 14.93 19.95
CA PHE A 180 -6.46 14.18 19.78
C PHE A 180 -5.65 14.08 21.09
N GLU A 181 -5.61 15.16 21.87
CA GLU A 181 -4.98 15.20 23.19
C GLU A 181 -5.66 14.22 24.18
N LYS A 182 -6.97 14.00 24.07
CA LYS A 182 -7.72 13.07 24.93
C LYS A 182 -7.66 11.60 24.50
N LEU A 183 -7.10 11.28 23.33
CA LEU A 183 -6.96 9.88 22.89
C LEU A 183 -6.05 9.08 23.82
N SER A 184 -6.33 7.78 23.96
CA SER A 184 -5.40 6.87 24.62
C SER A 184 -4.08 6.79 23.85
N ALA A 185 -2.98 6.47 24.55
CA ALA A 185 -1.64 6.39 23.94
C ALA A 185 -1.60 5.43 22.74
N ALA A 186 -2.30 4.30 22.82
CA ALA A 186 -2.36 3.32 21.73
C ALA A 186 -3.07 3.86 20.47
N ARG A 187 -4.21 4.53 20.63
CA ARG A 187 -4.95 5.14 19.50
C ARG A 187 -4.17 6.31 18.90
N ARG A 188 -3.53 7.11 19.76
CA ARG A 188 -2.66 8.20 19.30
C ARG A 188 -1.48 7.67 18.50
N SER A 189 -0.81 6.61 18.97
CA SER A 189 0.28 5.96 18.22
C SER A 189 -0.22 5.44 16.88
N ALA A 190 -1.38 4.77 16.84
CA ALA A 190 -1.93 4.24 15.60
C ALA A 190 -2.14 5.32 14.53
N VAL A 191 -2.68 6.49 14.92
CA VAL A 191 -2.86 7.62 13.99
C VAL A 191 -1.51 8.20 13.55
N LEU A 192 -0.56 8.39 14.48
CA LEU A 192 0.77 8.90 14.15
C LEU A 192 1.55 7.94 13.24
N ASP A 193 1.46 6.64 13.50
CA ASP A 193 2.10 5.60 12.69
C ASP A 193 1.47 5.58 11.29
N TRP A 194 0.15 5.73 11.15
CA TRP A 194 -0.49 5.89 9.84
C TRP A 194 0.00 7.13 9.08
N ILE A 195 0.19 8.27 9.76
CA ILE A 195 0.75 9.48 9.15
C ILE A 195 2.16 9.20 8.65
N ARG A 196 3.02 8.61 9.48
CA ARG A 196 4.41 8.26 9.11
C ARG A 196 4.49 7.44 7.81
N GLN A 197 3.47 6.62 7.54
CA GLN A 197 3.34 5.76 6.34
C GLN A 197 2.82 6.48 5.09
N GLY A 198 2.52 7.78 5.17
CA GLY A 198 2.00 8.60 4.06
C GLY A 198 0.63 9.22 4.30
N GLY A 199 -0.02 8.95 5.45
CA GLY A 199 -1.32 9.50 5.80
C GLY A 199 -1.37 11.04 5.81
N ASN A 200 -2.55 11.60 5.56
CA ASN A 200 -2.81 13.04 5.60
C ASN A 200 -3.71 13.36 6.80
N LEU A 201 -3.16 14.01 7.83
CA LEU A 201 -3.91 14.43 9.01
C LEU A 201 -4.29 15.91 8.90
N ILE A 202 -5.56 16.22 9.11
CA ILE A 202 -6.07 17.56 9.35
C ILE A 202 -6.31 17.69 10.86
N VAL A 203 -5.56 18.55 11.53
CA VAL A 203 -5.82 18.95 12.92
C VAL A 203 -6.43 20.34 12.90
N TYR A 204 -7.54 20.53 13.60
CA TYR A 204 -8.21 21.83 13.66
C TYR A 204 -8.40 22.32 15.10
N ASP A 205 -8.86 23.56 15.25
CA ASP A 205 -8.93 24.29 16.53
C ASP A 205 -7.57 24.42 17.22
N VAL A 206 -6.50 24.64 16.43
CA VAL A 206 -5.13 24.77 16.98
C VAL A 206 -4.85 26.16 17.56
N GLY A 207 -5.66 27.18 17.23
CA GLY A 207 -5.44 28.59 17.60
C GLY A 207 -4.77 29.42 16.50
N GLN A 208 -4.77 30.75 16.65
CA GLN A 208 -4.39 31.72 15.60
C GLN A 208 -2.93 31.63 15.13
N THR A 209 -2.06 30.99 15.89
CA THR A 209 -0.67 30.74 15.52
C THR A 209 -0.33 29.27 15.71
N PRO A 210 -0.18 28.49 14.63
CA PRO A 210 0.47 27.18 14.66
C PRO A 210 1.99 27.30 14.88
N GLU A 211 2.56 28.52 14.81
CA GLU A 211 3.95 28.80 15.20
C GLU A 211 4.21 28.18 16.56
N PRO A 212 5.31 27.42 16.70
CA PRO A 212 5.35 26.16 17.44
C PRO A 212 4.60 26.35 18.75
N SER A 213 3.29 26.10 18.73
CA SER A 213 2.61 26.01 19.99
C SER A 213 3.27 24.77 20.55
N ARG A 214 4.17 24.95 21.54
CA ARG A 214 4.89 23.83 22.15
C ARG A 214 3.90 22.71 22.47
N ARG A 215 2.66 23.11 22.79
CA ARG A 215 1.49 22.25 22.89
C ARG A 215 1.15 21.42 21.66
N LEU A 216 0.97 21.95 20.43
CA LEU A 216 0.66 21.12 19.25
C LEU A 216 1.80 20.14 18.93
N ASP A 217 3.05 20.60 19.00
CA ASP A 217 4.22 19.72 18.81
C ASP A 217 4.30 18.65 19.90
N VAL A 218 3.99 18.97 21.16
CA VAL A 218 3.93 18.00 22.28
C VAL A 218 2.78 17.01 22.09
N VAL A 219 1.59 17.50 21.74
CA VAL A 219 0.38 16.68 21.54
C VAL A 219 0.56 15.69 20.41
N LEU A 220 1.17 16.13 19.30
CA LEU A 220 1.49 15.28 18.15
C LEU A 220 2.81 14.51 18.32
N GLY A 221 3.53 14.72 19.42
CA GLY A 221 4.82 14.09 19.69
C GLY A 221 5.92 14.46 18.70
N LEU A 222 5.82 15.63 18.04
CA LEU A 222 6.74 16.12 17.01
C LEU A 222 8.01 16.76 17.58
N ALA A 223 8.07 16.98 18.90
CA ALA A 223 9.25 17.50 19.57
C ALA A 223 10.45 16.55 19.33
N GLY A 224 11.48 17.05 18.63
CA GLY A 224 12.66 16.27 18.27
C GLY A 224 12.53 15.38 17.04
N GLN A 225 11.36 15.30 16.39
CA GLN A 225 11.19 14.52 15.16
C GLN A 225 11.78 15.27 13.96
N ALA A 226 12.94 14.80 13.49
CA ALA A 226 13.78 15.49 12.51
C ALA A 226 13.71 14.88 11.10
N ALA A 227 13.07 13.71 10.92
CA ALA A 227 13.30 12.86 9.74
C ALA A 227 13.02 13.50 8.38
N VAL A 228 12.14 14.51 8.26
CA VAL A 228 11.84 15.15 6.96
C VAL A 228 11.64 16.67 7.07
N SER A 229 10.97 17.16 8.11
CA SER A 229 10.90 18.60 8.42
C SER A 229 10.75 18.84 9.93
N SER A 230 11.56 19.75 10.45
CA SER A 230 11.44 20.27 11.82
C SER A 230 10.54 21.51 11.91
N THR A 231 10.11 22.08 10.78
CA THR A 231 9.43 23.38 10.74
C THR A 231 8.03 23.31 10.16
N TRP A 232 7.12 24.08 10.75
CA TRP A 232 5.80 24.34 10.21
C TRP A 232 5.88 25.39 9.10
N HIS A 233 5.31 25.09 7.94
CA HIS A 233 5.19 26.01 6.83
C HIS A 233 3.82 26.69 6.84
N ARG A 234 3.80 28.01 6.72
CA ARG A 234 2.56 28.79 6.62
C ARG A 234 2.14 28.95 5.18
N VAL A 235 0.83 28.88 4.95
CA VAL A 235 0.27 29.24 3.65
C VAL A 235 -0.17 30.71 3.71
N PRO A 236 0.45 31.60 2.93
CA PRO A 236 0.10 33.01 2.98
C PRO A 236 -1.28 33.24 2.33
N PRO A 237 -2.04 34.27 2.76
CA PRO A 237 -3.36 34.61 2.23
C PRO A 237 -3.46 34.66 0.70
N HIS A 238 -2.43 35.21 0.04
CA HIS A 238 -2.39 35.36 -1.42
C HIS A 238 -2.24 34.04 -2.18
N ALA A 239 -1.94 32.92 -1.50
CA ALA A 239 -1.87 31.61 -2.14
C ALA A 239 -3.26 31.05 -2.50
N TYR A 240 -4.34 31.68 -2.01
CA TYR A 240 -5.72 31.36 -2.41
C TYR A 240 -6.13 32.24 -3.60
N PRO A 241 -6.22 31.70 -4.83
CA PRO A 241 -6.43 32.52 -6.03
C PRO A 241 -7.89 32.94 -6.27
N GLY A 242 -8.81 32.69 -5.32
CA GLY A 242 -10.25 32.88 -5.57
C GLY A 242 -10.83 31.82 -6.52
N PHE A 243 -10.40 30.57 -6.33
CA PHE A 243 -10.79 29.42 -7.16
C PHE A 243 -12.32 29.29 -7.26
N SER A 244 -12.87 29.11 -8.47
CA SER A 244 -14.30 28.90 -8.68
C SER A 244 -14.56 27.61 -9.46
N ILE A 245 -15.29 26.69 -8.84
CA ILE A 245 -15.79 25.47 -9.47
C ILE A 245 -17.09 25.79 -10.22
N GLU A 246 -17.06 25.78 -11.55
CA GLU A 246 -18.28 25.76 -12.37
C GLU A 246 -18.71 24.31 -12.60
N LEU A 247 -19.70 23.83 -11.83
CA LEU A 247 -20.35 22.55 -12.11
C LEU A 247 -21.62 22.83 -12.92
N LYS A 248 -21.73 22.29 -14.13
CA LYS A 248 -23.00 22.23 -14.85
C LYS A 248 -23.90 21.24 -14.11
N GLU A 249 -24.92 21.74 -13.42
CA GLU A 249 -25.99 20.88 -12.90
C GLU A 249 -26.68 20.19 -14.09
N SER A 250 -26.43 18.89 -14.23
CA SER A 250 -27.17 18.05 -15.15
C SER A 250 -28.54 17.76 -14.54
N GLU A 251 -29.49 18.68 -14.70
CA GLU A 251 -30.90 18.34 -14.51
C GLU A 251 -31.28 17.22 -15.48
N GLY A 252 -31.61 16.04 -14.93
CA GLY A 252 -32.02 14.90 -15.72
C GLY A 252 -33.37 15.14 -16.39
N LYS A 253 -33.39 15.25 -17.73
CA LYS A 253 -34.54 14.86 -18.58
C LYS A 253 -34.04 14.20 -19.87
N PRO A 254 -34.75 13.17 -20.39
CA PRO A 254 -34.40 12.56 -21.66
C PRO A 254 -34.95 13.41 -22.80
N SER A 255 -34.10 13.95 -23.68
CA SER A 255 -34.59 14.51 -24.94
C SER A 255 -33.66 14.18 -26.11
N ARG A 256 -34.18 13.36 -27.02
CA ARG A 256 -33.75 13.28 -28.42
C ARG A 256 -34.29 14.52 -29.13
N ARG A 257 -33.51 15.60 -29.21
CA ARG A 257 -33.54 16.61 -30.29
C ARG A 257 -32.34 17.56 -30.13
N PRO A 258 -31.68 17.97 -31.22
CA PRO A 258 -30.58 18.92 -31.13
C PRO A 258 -31.14 20.31 -30.77
N PRO A 259 -30.49 21.08 -29.88
CA PRO A 259 -30.99 22.41 -29.52
C PRO A 259 -30.74 23.41 -30.65
N ALA A 260 -31.77 24.21 -30.93
CA ALA A 260 -31.67 25.43 -31.72
C ALA A 260 -30.81 26.46 -30.99
N ARG A 261 -30.04 27.26 -31.74
CA ARG A 261 -29.28 28.41 -31.23
C ARG A 261 -30.25 29.50 -30.78
N SER A 262 -30.36 29.73 -29.48
CA SER A 262 -30.77 31.02 -28.92
C SER A 262 -29.59 31.62 -28.14
N HIS A 263 -29.16 32.80 -28.58
CA HIS A 263 -28.28 33.66 -27.82
C HIS A 263 -29.13 34.39 -26.79
N GLU A 264 -29.17 33.85 -25.58
CA GLU A 264 -29.63 34.58 -24.40
C GLU A 264 -28.57 34.40 -23.32
N LYS A 265 -27.87 35.49 -22.99
CA LYS A 265 -27.02 35.55 -21.80
C LYS A 265 -27.94 35.45 -20.59
N PRO A 266 -27.77 34.49 -19.68
CA PRO A 266 -28.39 34.59 -18.38
C PRO A 266 -27.60 35.62 -17.58
N ASP A 267 -28.15 36.83 -17.44
CA ASP A 267 -27.91 37.67 -16.27
C ASP A 267 -28.57 36.95 -15.07
N GLY A 268 -27.86 35.96 -14.54
CA GLY A 268 -28.21 35.19 -13.37
C GLY A 268 -27.04 35.24 -12.40
N ASP A 269 -27.22 36.04 -11.34
CA ASP A 269 -26.48 36.06 -10.08
C ASP A 269 -25.05 35.45 -10.10
N ARG A 270 -24.05 36.31 -10.33
CA ARG A 270 -22.62 36.00 -10.12
C ARG A 270 -22.27 35.89 -8.63
N SER A 271 -23.12 35.28 -7.80
CA SER A 271 -22.78 34.82 -6.46
C SER A 271 -21.92 33.55 -6.53
N SER A 272 -20.87 33.60 -7.35
CA SER A 272 -19.73 32.67 -7.29
C SER A 272 -19.29 32.53 -5.83
N ALA A 273 -19.42 31.31 -5.29
CA ALA A 273 -19.33 31.02 -3.86
C ALA A 273 -18.05 31.60 -3.23
N ARG A 274 -18.21 32.66 -2.43
CA ARG A 274 -17.13 33.23 -1.62
C ARG A 274 -16.57 32.16 -0.69
N SER A 275 -15.24 32.14 -0.51
CA SER A 275 -14.55 31.25 0.44
C SER A 275 -15.19 31.36 1.82
N VAL A 276 -15.48 30.21 2.45
CA VAL A 276 -16.01 30.16 3.83
C VAL A 276 -14.85 30.25 4.82
N TRP A 277 -13.69 29.72 4.46
CA TRP A 277 -12.47 29.89 5.23
C TRP A 277 -12.03 31.36 5.20
N ARG A 278 -11.61 31.88 6.37
CA ARG A 278 -11.15 33.28 6.52
C ARG A 278 -9.76 33.43 5.90
N VAL A 279 -9.71 33.86 4.64
CA VAL A 279 -8.48 34.02 3.84
C VAL A 279 -7.59 35.17 4.34
N GLU A 280 -8.15 36.16 5.06
CA GLU A 280 -7.44 37.37 5.50
C GLU A 280 -6.39 37.13 6.61
N GLN A 281 -6.41 35.97 7.27
CA GLN A 281 -5.44 35.53 8.29
C GLN A 281 -4.74 34.23 7.81
N ASN A 282 -3.69 33.77 8.51
CA ASN A 282 -3.05 32.48 8.23
C ASN A 282 -4.10 31.36 8.11
N LEU A 283 -4.34 30.87 6.89
CA LEU A 283 -5.41 29.92 6.57
C LEU A 283 -5.21 28.58 7.28
N PHE A 284 -4.00 28.05 7.14
CA PHE A 284 -3.51 26.87 7.85
C PHE A 284 -1.99 26.82 7.76
N SER A 285 -1.39 25.96 8.57
CA SER A 285 0.04 25.61 8.46
C SER A 285 0.19 24.12 8.23
N PHE A 286 1.30 23.68 7.65
CA PHE A 286 1.53 22.27 7.41
C PHE A 286 2.96 21.85 7.77
N ARG A 287 3.13 20.59 8.12
CA ARG A 287 4.42 19.97 8.42
C ARG A 287 4.43 18.53 7.94
N THR A 288 5.56 18.09 7.39
CA THR A 288 5.75 16.69 7.01
C THR A 288 6.19 15.86 8.20
N LEU A 289 5.73 14.61 8.26
CA LEU A 289 6.15 13.64 9.25
C LEU A 289 6.49 12.34 8.52
N MET A 290 7.79 12.10 8.29
CA MET A 290 8.24 11.05 7.37
C MET A 290 7.55 11.19 6.01
N LEU A 291 6.83 10.16 5.55
CA LEU A 291 6.06 10.21 4.30
C LEU A 291 4.74 11.00 4.44
N GLY A 292 4.28 11.24 5.67
CA GLY A 292 3.01 11.88 5.98
C GLY A 292 2.99 13.40 5.88
N LEU A 293 1.77 13.93 5.96
CA LEU A 293 1.52 15.37 6.06
C LEU A 293 0.51 15.66 7.16
N ILE A 294 0.81 16.69 7.94
CA ILE A 294 -0.08 17.24 8.94
C ILE A 294 -0.44 18.66 8.50
N VAL A 295 -1.74 18.94 8.43
CA VAL A 295 -2.32 20.25 8.12
C VAL A 295 -3.04 20.76 9.37
N ALA A 296 -2.63 21.92 9.86
CA ALA A 296 -3.10 22.51 11.10
C ALA A 296 -3.93 23.76 10.81
N PHE A 297 -5.25 23.66 11.02
CA PHE A 297 -6.21 24.75 10.87
C PHE A 297 -6.42 25.49 12.21
N PRO A 298 -6.35 26.84 12.24
CA PRO A 298 -6.60 27.62 13.45
C PRO A 298 -7.97 27.38 14.09
N ARG A 299 -8.99 27.09 13.26
CA ARG A 299 -10.40 26.87 13.64
C ARG A 299 -10.96 25.67 12.88
N ASP A 300 -12.14 25.21 13.28
CA ASP A 300 -12.93 24.20 12.57
C ASP A 300 -13.11 24.55 11.07
N PRO A 301 -12.58 23.73 10.13
CA PRO A 301 -12.69 23.98 8.69
C PRO A 301 -14.05 23.51 8.12
N PHE A 302 -14.90 22.86 8.91
CA PHE A 302 -16.15 22.27 8.43
C PHE A 302 -17.34 23.25 8.52
N PRO A 303 -18.28 23.21 7.56
CA PRO A 303 -18.30 22.34 6.38
C PRO A 303 -17.41 22.85 5.22
N GLY A 304 -16.94 24.11 5.27
CA GLY A 304 -16.18 24.77 4.21
C GLY A 304 -16.97 25.02 2.93
N SER A 305 -16.36 25.64 1.93
CA SER A 305 -16.92 25.72 0.56
C SER A 305 -16.33 24.64 -0.36
N PRO A 306 -17.01 24.24 -1.46
CA PRO A 306 -16.40 23.35 -2.45
C PRO A 306 -15.09 23.91 -3.02
N ASN A 307 -15.00 25.23 -3.23
CA ASN A 307 -13.80 25.90 -3.72
C ASN A 307 -12.64 25.78 -2.73
N ASP A 308 -12.94 25.92 -1.43
CA ASP A 308 -11.96 25.82 -0.34
C ASP A 308 -11.30 24.43 -0.33
N TRP A 309 -12.13 23.38 -0.39
CA TRP A 309 -11.67 22.00 -0.43
C TRP A 309 -10.93 21.68 -1.72
N ALA A 310 -11.44 22.09 -2.88
CA ALA A 310 -10.77 21.82 -4.16
C ALA A 310 -9.41 22.51 -4.23
N TRP A 311 -9.30 23.72 -3.69
CA TRP A 311 -8.02 24.40 -3.57
C TRP A 311 -7.08 23.64 -2.64
N LEU A 312 -7.48 23.27 -1.41
CA LEU A 312 -6.62 22.49 -0.51
C LEU A 312 -6.11 21.21 -1.19
N LEU A 313 -7.01 20.46 -1.83
CA LEU A 313 -6.72 19.20 -2.50
C LEU A 313 -5.76 19.40 -3.67
N SER A 314 -5.97 20.41 -4.52
CA SER A 314 -5.17 20.66 -5.73
C SER A 314 -3.88 21.45 -5.48
N PHE A 315 -3.81 22.23 -4.41
CA PHE A 315 -2.64 23.03 -4.03
C PHE A 315 -1.66 22.22 -3.18
N LEU A 316 -2.11 21.75 -2.01
CA LEU A 316 -1.22 21.11 -1.04
C LEU A 316 -1.18 19.59 -1.23
N LEU A 317 -2.32 18.98 -1.52
CA LEU A 317 -2.46 17.52 -1.53
C LEU A 317 -2.43 16.90 -2.93
N LYS A 318 -2.10 17.66 -3.99
CA LYS A 318 -2.34 17.31 -5.40
C LYS A 318 -2.00 15.87 -5.80
N ASN A 319 -0.90 15.34 -5.26
CA ASN A 319 -0.37 14.00 -5.61
C ASN A 319 -0.53 12.98 -4.46
N ARG A 320 -1.31 13.31 -3.42
CA ARG A 320 -1.41 12.53 -2.19
C ARG A 320 -2.81 12.50 -1.56
N TYR A 321 -3.79 13.24 -2.09
CA TYR A 321 -5.17 13.22 -1.58
C TYR A 321 -5.95 11.96 -1.98
N ASP A 322 -5.49 11.20 -2.96
CA ASP A 322 -6.12 9.95 -3.36
C ASP A 322 -5.13 8.80 -3.18
N TRP A 323 -5.66 7.69 -2.66
CA TRP A 323 -4.91 6.52 -2.25
C TRP A 323 -4.07 5.96 -3.39
N ALA A 324 -4.63 5.89 -4.60
CA ALA A 324 -3.92 5.32 -5.73
C ALA A 324 -2.74 6.20 -6.15
N TRP A 325 -2.91 7.52 -6.15
CA TRP A 325 -1.80 8.45 -6.41
C TRP A 325 -0.72 8.39 -5.32
N ARG A 326 -1.13 8.34 -4.05
CA ARG A 326 -0.21 8.22 -2.91
C ARG A 326 0.67 6.96 -3.01
N HIS A 327 0.07 5.83 -3.37
CA HIS A 327 0.76 4.53 -3.45
C HIS A 327 1.30 4.18 -4.85
N GLY A 328 0.91 4.91 -5.89
CA GLY A 328 1.24 4.64 -7.30
C GLY A 328 0.65 3.34 -7.84
N LEU A 329 -0.43 2.84 -7.25
CA LEU A 329 -1.10 1.60 -7.65
C LEU A 329 -2.52 1.53 -7.08
N THR A 330 -3.30 0.56 -7.54
CA THR A 330 -4.56 0.13 -6.89
C THR A 330 -4.41 -1.31 -6.39
N ALA A 331 -4.89 -1.59 -5.17
CA ALA A 331 -4.97 -2.95 -4.64
C ALA A 331 -6.24 -3.69 -5.10
N ARG A 332 -7.18 -2.94 -5.68
CA ARG A 332 -8.52 -3.43 -6.05
C ARG A 332 -8.65 -3.81 -7.51
N GLY A 333 -7.79 -3.26 -8.37
CA GLY A 333 -7.78 -3.48 -9.81
C GLY A 333 -6.43 -3.96 -10.35
N GLU A 334 -6.35 -4.00 -11.67
CA GLU A 334 -5.12 -4.24 -12.42
C GLU A 334 -4.18 -3.04 -12.38
N ASN A 335 -2.88 -3.28 -12.56
CA ASN A 335 -1.86 -2.24 -12.57
C ASN A 335 -1.06 -2.28 -13.87
N PRO A 336 -1.02 -1.20 -14.68
CA PRO A 336 -0.34 -1.18 -15.96
C PRO A 336 1.19 -1.39 -15.81
N ASN A 337 1.78 -0.84 -14.75
CA ASN A 337 3.21 -0.96 -14.44
C ASN A 337 3.60 -2.28 -13.77
N PHE A 338 2.76 -3.32 -13.81
CA PHE A 338 3.11 -4.63 -13.22
C PHE A 338 4.34 -5.25 -13.89
N LEU A 339 4.46 -5.12 -15.22
CA LEU A 339 5.52 -5.76 -16.00
C LEU A 339 6.92 -5.15 -15.74
N GLU A 340 6.97 -3.92 -15.22
CA GLU A 340 8.22 -3.20 -14.89
C GLU A 340 8.97 -3.78 -13.69
N PHE A 341 8.33 -4.64 -12.89
CA PHE A 341 8.92 -5.18 -11.67
C PHE A 341 8.89 -6.71 -11.60
N GLN A 342 9.20 -7.37 -12.72
CA GLN A 342 9.31 -8.83 -12.74
C GLN A 342 10.67 -9.32 -12.24
N ILE A 343 10.71 -10.54 -11.72
CA ILE A 343 11.95 -11.24 -11.42
C ILE A 343 12.53 -11.76 -12.75
N PRO A 344 13.76 -11.36 -13.14
CA PRO A 344 14.36 -11.82 -14.38
C PRO A 344 14.57 -13.34 -14.39
N GLY A 345 14.46 -13.96 -15.57
CA GLY A 345 14.73 -15.39 -15.78
C GLY A 345 13.58 -16.35 -15.43
N ILE A 346 12.51 -15.89 -14.77
CA ILE A 346 11.40 -16.76 -14.34
C ILE A 346 10.38 -17.05 -15.46
N ARG A 347 10.25 -16.15 -16.43
CA ARG A 347 9.29 -16.27 -17.56
C ARG A 347 9.90 -16.68 -18.88
N THR A 348 11.22 -16.83 -18.96
CA THR A 348 11.85 -17.42 -20.14
C THR A 348 11.61 -18.92 -20.08
N VAL A 349 10.45 -19.37 -20.57
CA VAL A 349 10.34 -20.76 -21.02
C VAL A 349 11.45 -20.91 -22.04
N HIS A 350 12.46 -21.71 -21.73
CA HIS A 350 13.53 -22.03 -22.66
C HIS A 350 12.89 -22.92 -23.73
N ALA A 351 12.17 -22.31 -24.68
CA ALA A 351 11.40 -23.01 -25.69
C ALA A 351 12.29 -23.96 -26.48
N ARG A 352 13.55 -23.54 -26.74
CA ARG A 352 14.58 -24.39 -27.34
C ARG A 352 14.84 -25.66 -26.51
N SER A 353 15.01 -25.55 -25.19
CA SER A 353 15.19 -26.71 -24.31
C SER A 353 13.98 -27.64 -24.28
N PHE A 354 12.77 -27.09 -24.25
CA PHE A 354 11.53 -27.89 -24.32
C PHE A 354 11.37 -28.59 -25.66
N VAL A 355 11.61 -27.91 -26.78
CA VAL A 355 11.54 -28.50 -28.13
C VAL A 355 12.59 -29.60 -28.29
N VAL A 356 13.84 -29.36 -27.86
CA VAL A 356 14.90 -30.38 -27.88
C VAL A 356 14.50 -31.59 -27.05
N LEU A 357 13.99 -31.37 -25.84
CA LEU A 357 13.55 -32.44 -24.95
C LEU A 357 12.39 -33.26 -25.54
N ILE A 358 11.34 -32.61 -26.05
CA ILE A 358 10.19 -33.27 -26.69
C ILE A 358 10.65 -34.05 -27.93
N THR A 359 11.57 -33.48 -28.72
CA THR A 359 12.14 -34.14 -29.90
C THR A 359 12.92 -35.39 -29.50
N LEU A 360 13.82 -35.29 -28.52
CA LEU A 360 14.58 -36.42 -27.99
C LEU A 360 13.64 -37.50 -27.44
N PHE A 361 12.65 -37.11 -26.65
CA PHE A 361 11.66 -38.02 -26.09
C PHE A 361 10.85 -38.76 -27.17
N THR A 362 10.42 -38.04 -28.21
CA THR A 362 9.69 -38.62 -29.35
C THR A 362 10.57 -39.62 -30.13
N LEU A 363 11.85 -39.30 -30.32
CA LEU A 363 12.82 -40.21 -30.95
C LEU A 363 13.07 -41.47 -30.11
N VAL A 364 13.17 -41.32 -28.78
CA VAL A 364 13.38 -42.44 -27.86
C VAL A 364 12.18 -43.37 -27.85
N ILE A 365 10.95 -42.84 -27.72
CA ILE A 365 9.72 -43.66 -27.66
C ILE A 365 9.37 -44.26 -29.03
N GLY A 366 9.58 -43.52 -30.11
CA GLY A 366 9.22 -43.95 -31.46
C GLY A 366 10.30 -44.84 -32.06
N PRO A 367 11.17 -44.28 -32.93
CA PRO A 367 12.11 -45.06 -33.72
C PRO A 367 13.06 -45.88 -32.86
N VAL A 368 13.66 -45.33 -31.80
CA VAL A 368 14.68 -46.05 -31.03
C VAL A 368 14.08 -47.27 -30.32
N ASN A 369 13.00 -47.09 -29.56
CA ASN A 369 12.34 -48.20 -28.85
C ASN A 369 11.79 -49.25 -29.83
N PHE A 370 11.17 -48.82 -30.94
CA PHE A 370 10.64 -49.73 -31.95
C PHE A 370 11.73 -50.56 -32.63
N PHE A 371 12.81 -49.93 -33.12
CA PHE A 371 13.90 -50.65 -33.78
C PHE A 371 14.64 -51.59 -32.81
N PHE A 372 14.83 -51.16 -31.56
CA PHE A 372 15.45 -51.99 -30.52
C PHE A 372 14.64 -53.25 -30.23
N LEU A 373 13.32 -53.13 -30.03
CA LEU A 373 12.43 -54.26 -29.74
C LEU A 373 12.18 -55.14 -30.97
N ARG A 374 12.12 -54.55 -32.17
CA ARG A 374 12.04 -55.29 -33.44
C ARG A 374 13.27 -56.16 -33.65
N ARG A 375 14.47 -55.66 -33.39
CA ARG A 375 15.72 -56.44 -33.52
C ARG A 375 15.78 -57.62 -32.55
N ARG A 376 15.00 -57.59 -31.45
CA ARG A 376 14.89 -58.69 -30.48
C ARG A 376 13.64 -59.55 -30.66
N ASN A 377 12.83 -59.34 -31.72
CA ASN A 377 11.57 -60.05 -31.97
C ASN A 377 10.56 -60.01 -30.81
N ARG A 378 10.60 -58.98 -29.95
CA ARG A 378 9.69 -58.83 -28.79
C ARG A 378 8.84 -57.58 -28.90
N LEU A 379 8.19 -57.39 -30.05
CA LEU A 379 7.35 -56.23 -30.33
C LEU A 379 6.16 -56.08 -29.36
N TYR A 380 5.66 -57.18 -28.78
CA TYR A 380 4.59 -57.11 -27.78
C TYR A 380 4.99 -56.32 -26.51
N LEU A 381 6.30 -56.20 -26.20
CA LEU A 381 6.80 -55.41 -25.08
C LEU A 381 6.70 -53.90 -25.31
N VAL A 382 6.36 -53.43 -26.52
CA VAL A 382 6.05 -52.02 -26.79
C VAL A 382 4.93 -51.52 -25.87
N LEU A 383 3.95 -52.37 -25.58
CA LEU A 383 2.83 -52.07 -24.66
C LEU A 383 3.29 -51.73 -23.23
N LEU A 384 4.41 -52.29 -22.77
CA LEU A 384 4.95 -52.05 -21.43
C LEU A 384 6.06 -50.97 -21.43
N THR A 385 6.89 -50.94 -22.46
CA THR A 385 8.04 -50.03 -22.54
C THR A 385 7.63 -48.58 -22.73
N ILE A 386 6.57 -48.29 -23.48
CA ILE A 386 6.09 -46.90 -23.66
C ILE A 386 5.66 -46.29 -22.31
N PRO A 387 4.75 -46.91 -21.51
CA PRO A 387 4.42 -46.40 -20.18
C PRO A 387 5.64 -46.26 -19.26
N LEU A 388 6.56 -47.23 -19.28
CA LEU A 388 7.74 -47.22 -18.41
C LEU A 388 8.71 -46.08 -18.76
N ILE A 389 9.01 -45.87 -20.04
CA ILE A 389 9.87 -44.78 -20.52
C ILE A 389 9.23 -43.42 -20.23
N ALA A 390 7.92 -43.31 -20.46
CA ALA A 390 7.16 -42.10 -20.11
C ALA A 390 7.25 -41.81 -18.61
N PHE A 391 7.02 -42.82 -17.76
CA PHE A 391 7.13 -42.67 -16.30
C PHE A 391 8.53 -42.24 -15.87
N LEU A 392 9.58 -42.91 -16.36
CA LEU A 392 10.99 -42.57 -16.06
C LEU A 392 11.36 -41.16 -16.50
N THR A 393 10.90 -40.75 -17.69
CA THR A 393 11.17 -39.40 -18.20
C THR A 393 10.41 -38.35 -17.39
N SER A 394 9.14 -38.59 -17.06
CA SER A 394 8.37 -37.71 -16.16
C SER A 394 9.02 -37.58 -14.78
N MET A 395 9.49 -38.69 -14.20
CA MET A 395 10.20 -38.69 -12.91
C MET A 395 11.52 -37.92 -13.00
N THR A 396 12.26 -38.06 -14.10
CA THR A 396 13.52 -37.34 -14.35
C THR A 396 13.28 -35.83 -14.51
N LEU A 397 12.26 -35.44 -15.27
CA LEU A 397 11.88 -34.03 -15.42
C LEU A 397 11.40 -33.41 -14.12
N PHE A 398 10.63 -34.17 -13.35
CA PHE A 398 10.19 -33.75 -12.02
C PHE A 398 11.38 -33.56 -11.08
N ALA A 399 12.30 -34.54 -11.02
CA ALA A 399 13.52 -34.45 -10.23
C ALA A 399 14.39 -33.26 -10.68
N TYR A 400 14.59 -33.08 -11.98
CA TYR A 400 15.30 -31.92 -12.52
C TYR A 400 14.61 -30.60 -12.15
N SER A 401 13.28 -30.51 -12.25
CA SER A 401 12.53 -29.30 -11.87
C SER A 401 12.71 -28.97 -10.38
N VAL A 402 12.67 -29.99 -9.52
CA VAL A 402 12.90 -29.84 -8.07
C VAL A 402 14.33 -29.38 -7.78
N VAL A 403 15.33 -29.98 -8.43
CA VAL A 403 16.75 -29.63 -8.23
C VAL A 403 17.09 -28.25 -8.81
N ALA A 404 16.60 -27.93 -10.02
CA ALA A 404 16.95 -26.70 -10.72
C ALA A 404 16.24 -25.45 -10.17
N HIS A 405 14.97 -25.56 -9.80
CA HIS A 405 14.21 -24.42 -9.26
C HIS A 405 14.27 -24.34 -7.73
N GLY A 406 14.53 -25.46 -7.06
CA GLY A 406 14.46 -25.56 -5.60
C GLY A 406 13.03 -25.38 -5.07
N PHE A 407 12.85 -25.65 -3.78
CA PHE A 407 11.61 -25.34 -3.06
C PHE A 407 11.59 -23.90 -2.52
N SER A 408 12.71 -23.16 -2.67
CA SER A 408 12.85 -21.80 -2.15
C SER A 408 12.00 -20.81 -2.94
N VAL A 409 11.33 -19.90 -2.23
CA VAL A 409 10.67 -18.75 -2.84
C VAL A 409 11.74 -17.77 -3.32
N GLN A 410 11.69 -17.42 -4.60
CA GLN A 410 12.54 -16.39 -5.19
C GLN A 410 11.87 -15.03 -5.04
N SER A 411 12.67 -14.00 -4.79
CA SER A 411 12.15 -12.64 -4.61
C SER A 411 12.94 -11.59 -5.39
N ARG A 412 12.25 -10.52 -5.76
CA ARG A 412 12.84 -9.23 -6.15
C ARG A 412 12.26 -8.16 -5.24
N VAL A 413 13.13 -7.39 -4.58
CA VAL A 413 12.73 -6.40 -3.58
C VAL A 413 13.30 -5.04 -3.91
N ARG A 414 12.47 -4.00 -3.82
CA ARG A 414 12.90 -2.59 -3.91
C ARG A 414 12.24 -1.85 -2.77
N SER A 415 13.04 -1.21 -1.92
CA SER A 415 12.54 -0.59 -0.69
C SER A 415 13.18 0.76 -0.39
N LEU A 416 12.39 1.61 0.26
CA LEU A 416 12.84 2.80 0.96
C LEU A 416 12.52 2.64 2.45
N THR A 417 13.54 2.74 3.29
CA THR A 417 13.42 2.82 4.74
C THR A 417 13.80 4.23 5.19
N ILE A 418 12.89 4.92 5.88
CA ILE A 418 13.12 6.23 6.50
C ILE A 418 13.22 6.01 8.02
N VAL A 419 14.32 6.44 8.63
CA VAL A 419 14.56 6.33 10.07
C VAL A 419 14.54 7.71 10.73
N ASP A 420 13.71 7.85 11.76
CA ASP A 420 13.79 8.94 12.72
C ASP A 420 14.49 8.43 13.98
N GLN A 421 15.78 8.75 14.10
CA GLN A 421 16.61 8.26 15.20
C GLN A 421 16.18 8.86 16.55
N THR A 422 15.64 10.08 16.56
CA THR A 422 15.16 10.73 17.78
C THR A 422 13.88 10.09 18.27
N ALA A 423 12.94 9.82 17.35
CA ALA A 423 11.70 9.12 17.68
C ALA A 423 11.86 7.61 17.88
N LYS A 424 13.02 7.04 17.52
CA LYS A 424 13.28 5.59 17.49
C LYS A 424 12.23 4.85 16.66
N ARG A 425 11.91 5.41 15.50
CA ARG A 425 10.91 4.85 14.57
C ARG A 425 11.51 4.72 13.18
N SER A 426 11.13 3.65 12.49
CA SER A 426 11.38 3.51 11.07
C SER A 426 10.08 3.27 10.31
N VAL A 427 10.04 3.79 9.09
CA VAL A 427 9.02 3.53 8.09
C VAL A 427 9.68 2.85 6.92
N THR A 428 9.17 1.70 6.52
CA THR A 428 9.66 0.99 5.36
C THR A 428 8.53 0.75 4.39
N VAL A 429 8.73 1.16 3.14
CA VAL A 429 7.85 0.85 2.01
C VAL A 429 8.66 0.02 1.02
N ALA A 430 8.12 -1.13 0.61
CA ALA A 430 8.79 -2.05 -0.28
C ALA A 430 7.84 -2.60 -1.35
N ARG A 431 8.27 -2.55 -2.61
CA ARG A 431 7.66 -3.36 -3.67
C ARG A 431 8.38 -4.70 -3.71
N VAL A 432 7.61 -5.78 -3.58
CA VAL A 432 8.10 -7.15 -3.48
C VAL A 432 7.47 -7.96 -4.60
N ALA A 433 8.29 -8.60 -5.43
CA ALA A 433 7.84 -9.66 -6.33
C ALA A 433 8.24 -11.01 -5.72
N LEU A 434 7.30 -11.94 -5.64
CA LEU A 434 7.51 -13.30 -5.16
C LEU A 434 7.21 -14.29 -6.28
N TYR A 435 8.04 -15.32 -6.38
CA TYR A 435 7.78 -16.49 -7.19
C TYR A 435 8.13 -17.74 -6.41
N ALA A 436 7.15 -18.61 -6.24
CA ALA A 436 7.33 -19.90 -5.60
C ALA A 436 7.23 -21.00 -6.65
N GLY A 437 8.25 -21.85 -6.76
CA GLY A 437 8.15 -23.09 -7.56
C GLY A 437 7.03 -23.99 -7.03
N LEU A 438 6.98 -24.13 -5.70
CA LEU A 438 5.89 -24.69 -4.93
C LEU A 438 5.47 -23.68 -3.87
N ALA A 439 4.21 -23.23 -3.91
CA ALA A 439 3.69 -22.31 -2.90
C ALA A 439 3.69 -22.96 -1.50
N PRO A 440 4.03 -22.21 -0.44
CA PRO A 440 3.93 -22.72 0.93
C PRO A 440 2.50 -23.19 1.23
N SER A 441 2.35 -24.38 1.80
CA SER A 441 1.03 -24.96 2.15
C SER A 441 0.28 -24.10 3.18
N GLU A 442 1.03 -23.44 4.05
CA GLU A 442 0.50 -22.53 5.06
C GLU A 442 0.23 -21.12 4.50
N GLY A 443 0.58 -20.79 3.26
CA GLY A 443 0.42 -19.43 2.73
C GLY A 443 1.46 -18.44 3.28
N LEU A 444 1.08 -17.16 3.41
CA LEU A 444 1.99 -16.08 3.84
C LEU A 444 1.64 -15.55 5.23
N ARG A 445 2.63 -15.33 6.09
CA ARG A 445 2.45 -14.80 7.45
C ARG A 445 3.18 -13.48 7.62
N PHE A 446 2.42 -12.42 7.85
CA PHE A 446 2.93 -11.07 8.10
C PHE A 446 2.67 -10.67 9.54
N LEU A 447 3.48 -9.74 10.05
CA LEU A 447 3.27 -9.07 11.33
C LEU A 447 1.94 -8.30 11.31
N PRO A 448 1.24 -8.17 12.46
CA PRO A 448 -0.01 -7.40 12.56
C PRO A 448 0.11 -5.91 12.20
N GLU A 449 1.34 -5.40 12.21
CA GLU A 449 1.71 -4.01 11.93
C GLU A 449 2.13 -3.80 10.48
N THR A 450 2.10 -4.84 9.64
CA THR A 450 2.47 -4.76 8.22
C THR A 450 1.22 -4.66 7.36
N ALA A 451 1.04 -3.57 6.62
CA ALA A 451 -0.02 -3.51 5.62
C ALA A 451 0.48 -4.05 4.27
N VAL A 452 -0.31 -4.94 3.66
CA VAL A 452 0.05 -5.66 2.44
C VAL A 452 -0.98 -5.40 1.35
N TYR A 453 -0.52 -4.91 0.21
CA TYR A 453 -1.36 -4.58 -0.94
C TYR A 453 -0.95 -5.42 -2.16
N PRO A 454 -1.80 -6.36 -2.65
CA PRO A 454 -1.47 -7.10 -3.85
C PRO A 454 -1.50 -6.19 -5.08
N ILE A 455 -0.60 -6.46 -6.03
CA ILE A 455 -0.52 -5.76 -7.31
C ILE A 455 -0.84 -6.79 -8.40
N TRP A 456 -1.94 -6.56 -9.13
CA TRP A 456 -2.40 -7.49 -10.17
C TRP A 456 -1.89 -7.09 -11.56
N PRO A 457 -1.50 -8.05 -12.42
CA PRO A 457 -1.17 -7.76 -13.80
C PRO A 457 -2.41 -7.34 -14.61
N PRO A 458 -2.23 -6.65 -15.75
CA PRO A 458 -3.32 -6.36 -16.69
C PRO A 458 -4.10 -7.63 -17.08
N GLY A 459 -5.42 -7.50 -17.14
CA GLY A 459 -6.36 -8.58 -17.44
C GLY A 459 -6.59 -9.57 -16.29
N ARG A 460 -6.00 -9.36 -15.11
CA ARG A 460 -6.26 -10.17 -13.92
C ARG A 460 -6.74 -9.32 -12.76
N SER A 461 -7.57 -9.92 -11.92
CA SER A 461 -8.07 -9.34 -10.68
C SER A 461 -8.01 -10.38 -9.57
N PHE A 462 -8.17 -9.92 -8.33
CA PHE A 462 -8.33 -10.80 -7.19
C PHE A 462 -9.54 -11.72 -7.42
N GLN A 463 -9.33 -13.03 -7.22
CA GLN A 463 -10.36 -14.06 -7.43
C GLN A 463 -10.97 -14.53 -6.12
N SER A 464 -10.14 -14.96 -5.19
CA SER A 464 -10.54 -15.39 -3.85
C SER A 464 -9.31 -15.49 -2.96
N GLY A 465 -9.53 -15.45 -1.65
CA GLY A 465 -8.46 -15.61 -0.68
C GLY A 465 -9.00 -15.71 0.74
N ARG A 466 -8.18 -16.25 1.65
CA ARG A 466 -8.49 -16.32 3.08
C ARG A 466 -7.44 -15.58 3.88
N VAL A 467 -7.88 -14.86 4.91
CA VAL A 467 -7.03 -14.15 5.87
C VAL A 467 -7.46 -14.51 7.27
N ASP A 468 -6.53 -14.96 8.09
CA ASP A 468 -6.74 -15.27 9.49
C ASP A 468 -5.97 -14.25 10.34
N TRP A 469 -6.67 -13.59 11.26
CA TRP A 469 -6.17 -12.56 12.19
C TRP A 469 -6.10 -13.06 13.63
N THR A 470 -6.16 -14.37 13.87
CA THR A 470 -6.18 -14.96 15.22
C THR A 470 -4.92 -14.61 16.01
N THR A 471 -3.74 -14.78 15.42
CA THR A 471 -2.44 -14.49 16.07
C THR A 471 -1.68 -13.38 15.34
N THR A 472 -1.54 -13.51 14.02
CA THR A 472 -0.85 -12.55 13.14
C THR A 472 -1.69 -12.29 11.89
N GLN A 473 -1.17 -11.54 10.92
CA GLN A 473 -1.83 -11.41 9.62
C GLN A 473 -1.46 -12.62 8.73
N HIS A 474 -2.28 -13.66 8.78
CA HIS A 474 -2.01 -14.91 8.07
C HIS A 474 -2.85 -15.02 6.78
N LEU A 475 -2.22 -14.72 5.64
CA LEU A 475 -2.77 -14.90 4.30
C LEU A 475 -2.72 -16.38 3.88
N ARG A 476 -3.63 -17.20 4.43
CA ARG A 476 -3.62 -18.67 4.32
C ARG A 476 -3.65 -19.21 2.89
N SER A 477 -4.49 -18.66 2.02
CA SER A 477 -4.69 -19.21 0.66
C SER A 477 -5.15 -18.15 -0.34
N GLY A 478 -4.79 -18.32 -1.62
CA GLY A 478 -5.22 -17.43 -2.72
C GLY A 478 -4.31 -16.22 -2.96
N TRP A 479 -3.26 -16.04 -2.16
CA TRP A 479 -2.38 -14.88 -2.21
C TRP A 479 -1.04 -15.15 -2.91
N LEU A 480 -0.53 -16.37 -2.82
CA LEU A 480 0.65 -16.83 -3.55
C LEU A 480 0.35 -18.18 -4.19
N ALA A 481 0.44 -18.26 -5.52
CA ALA A 481 0.21 -19.48 -6.28
C ALA A 481 1.52 -20.04 -6.83
N SER A 482 1.63 -21.37 -6.90
CA SER A 482 2.79 -22.04 -7.48
C SER A 482 2.99 -21.61 -8.93
N ARG A 483 4.25 -21.36 -9.29
CA ARG A 483 4.70 -20.99 -10.64
C ARG A 483 4.02 -19.74 -11.21
N THR A 484 3.44 -18.90 -10.37
CA THR A 484 2.83 -17.62 -10.78
C THR A 484 3.55 -16.48 -10.08
N PRO A 485 4.12 -15.51 -10.81
CA PRO A 485 4.73 -14.35 -10.19
C PRO A 485 3.64 -13.47 -9.58
N MET A 486 3.79 -13.17 -8.30
CA MET A 486 2.93 -12.30 -7.53
C MET A 486 3.71 -11.06 -7.10
N GLN A 487 3.03 -9.92 -7.00
CA GLN A 487 3.65 -8.69 -6.50
C GLN A 487 2.82 -8.10 -5.37
N PHE A 488 3.51 -7.51 -4.41
CA PHE A 488 2.93 -6.82 -3.28
C PHE A 488 3.62 -5.48 -3.08
N LEU A 489 2.87 -4.49 -2.63
CA LEU A 489 3.41 -3.34 -1.92
C LEU A 489 3.23 -3.62 -0.43
N VAL A 490 4.35 -3.66 0.28
CA VAL A 490 4.41 -3.90 1.72
C VAL A 490 4.84 -2.61 2.39
N THR A 491 4.15 -2.23 3.46
CA THR A 491 4.53 -1.06 4.25
C THR A 491 4.40 -1.35 5.74
N THR A 492 5.42 -0.95 6.50
CA THR A 492 5.51 -1.22 7.94
C THR A 492 6.09 -0.02 8.68
N CYS A 493 5.59 0.22 9.90
CA CYS A 493 6.13 1.21 10.81
C CYS A 493 6.49 0.49 12.11
N ARG A 494 7.76 0.54 12.50
CA ARG A 494 8.28 -0.21 13.65
C ARG A 494 9.14 0.68 14.55
N ALA A 495 9.36 0.20 15.76
CA ALA A 495 10.40 0.75 16.62
C ALA A 495 11.78 0.38 16.05
N GLU A 496 12.65 1.37 15.90
CA GLU A 496 14.02 1.19 15.41
C GLU A 496 14.99 1.77 16.43
N ARG A 497 15.92 0.93 16.90
CA ARG A 497 16.92 1.31 17.92
C ARG A 497 18.30 1.52 17.30
N GLY A 498 18.54 0.94 16.11
CA GLY A 498 19.72 1.19 15.33
C GLY A 498 19.81 2.66 14.92
N ARG A 499 21.03 3.17 14.90
CA ARG A 499 21.33 4.56 14.55
C ARG A 499 22.70 4.64 13.89
N LEU A 500 22.86 5.64 13.04
CA LEU A 500 24.18 6.09 12.61
C LEU A 500 24.65 7.14 13.62
N GLU A 501 25.71 6.84 14.36
CA GLU A 501 26.35 7.85 15.22
C GLU A 501 27.37 8.61 14.38
N VAL A 502 27.24 9.93 14.36
CA VAL A 502 28.10 10.82 13.57
C VAL A 502 28.83 11.75 14.51
N SER A 503 30.16 11.70 14.50
CA SER A 503 31.01 12.66 15.23
C SER A 503 31.21 13.92 14.39
N PRO A 504 31.45 15.10 14.99
CA PRO A 504 31.81 16.31 14.24
C PRO A 504 33.03 16.06 13.35
N PRO A 505 33.09 16.66 12.15
CA PRO A 505 34.25 16.54 11.27
C PRO A 505 35.50 17.17 11.91
N ASN A 506 36.65 16.56 11.70
CA ASN A 506 37.98 17.05 12.04
C ASN A 506 38.89 17.05 10.78
N ASP A 507 40.15 17.48 10.92
CA ASP A 507 41.11 17.55 9.80
C ASP A 507 41.32 16.20 9.08
N ASP A 508 41.12 15.08 9.78
CA ASP A 508 41.24 13.71 9.26
C ASP A 508 39.94 13.17 8.61
N GLY A 509 38.85 13.93 8.66
CA GLY A 509 37.52 13.55 8.18
C GLY A 509 36.46 13.44 9.28
N MET A 510 35.46 12.60 9.08
CA MET A 510 34.33 12.43 9.99
C MET A 510 34.26 10.98 10.46
N ARG A 511 34.08 10.76 11.77
CA ARG A 511 33.91 9.41 12.31
C ARG A 511 32.43 9.04 12.35
N ILE A 512 32.08 7.89 11.78
CA ILE A 512 30.72 7.35 11.80
C ILE A 512 30.71 5.94 12.39
N ALA A 513 29.71 5.62 13.21
CA ALA A 513 29.49 4.27 13.74
C ALA A 513 28.13 3.73 13.30
N ASN A 514 28.14 2.56 12.67
CA ASN A 514 26.95 1.87 12.22
C ASN A 514 26.32 1.07 13.37
N GLY A 515 25.32 1.64 14.04
CA GLY A 515 24.54 0.95 15.07
C GLY A 515 23.37 0.15 14.52
N PHE A 516 23.17 0.06 13.20
CA PHE A 516 22.15 -0.80 12.61
C PHE A 516 22.58 -2.26 12.62
N ALA A 517 21.58 -3.16 12.55
CA ALA A 517 21.82 -4.58 12.39
C ALA A 517 22.29 -4.96 10.97
N TRP A 518 22.25 -4.02 10.03
CA TRP A 518 22.55 -4.24 8.61
C TRP A 518 23.88 -3.63 8.20
N LYS A 519 24.55 -4.27 7.24
CA LYS A 519 25.73 -3.71 6.57
C LYS A 519 25.36 -2.56 5.63
N LEU A 520 26.08 -1.44 5.76
CA LEU A 520 26.00 -0.31 4.83
C LEU A 520 27.00 -0.53 3.69
N THR A 521 26.51 -0.88 2.50
CA THR A 521 27.34 -1.03 1.29
C THR A 521 27.93 0.31 0.87
N ALA A 522 27.11 1.36 0.91
CA ALA A 522 27.55 2.73 0.71
C ALA A 522 26.72 3.66 1.59
N VAL A 523 27.32 4.73 2.10
CA VAL A 523 26.64 5.77 2.88
C VAL A 523 27.18 7.14 2.50
N LEU A 524 26.28 8.09 2.33
CA LEU A 524 26.57 9.51 2.17
C LEU A 524 25.96 10.25 3.36
N VAL A 525 26.80 10.93 4.13
CA VAL A 525 26.41 11.70 5.32
C VAL A 525 26.55 13.18 5.02
N VAL A 526 25.57 13.98 5.40
CA VAL A 526 25.55 15.42 5.24
C VAL A 526 25.56 16.07 6.62
N ASP A 527 26.56 16.90 6.87
CA ASP A 527 26.73 17.60 8.14
C ASP A 527 25.81 18.84 8.26
N GLU A 528 26.04 19.64 9.30
CA GLU A 528 25.31 20.89 9.53
C GLU A 528 25.61 21.96 8.47
N SER A 529 26.84 21.99 7.95
CA SER A 529 27.31 22.91 6.91
C SER A 529 26.92 22.47 5.49
N ARG A 530 26.15 21.38 5.34
CA ARG A 530 25.77 20.73 4.07
C ARG A 530 26.94 20.16 3.28
N GLN A 531 28.08 19.91 3.93
CA GLN A 531 29.19 19.17 3.34
C GLN A 531 28.87 17.68 3.38
N ALA A 532 29.11 17.01 2.25
CA ALA A 532 28.84 15.59 2.10
C ALA A 532 30.11 14.78 2.36
N PHE A 533 29.99 13.68 3.11
CA PHE A 533 31.04 12.72 3.44
C PHE A 533 30.62 11.34 2.97
N PHE A 534 31.55 10.56 2.42
CA PHE A 534 31.26 9.25 1.84
C PHE A 534 31.98 8.12 2.57
N GLY A 535 31.25 7.05 2.85
CA GLY A 535 31.77 5.78 3.34
C GLY A 535 31.22 4.59 2.56
N SER A 536 31.95 3.49 2.57
CA SER A 536 31.56 2.24 1.91
C SER A 536 31.90 1.04 2.77
N GLU A 537 31.15 -0.05 2.57
CA GLU A 537 31.40 -1.36 3.17
C GLU A 537 31.55 -1.32 4.70
N ILE A 538 30.59 -0.71 5.40
CA ILE A 538 30.60 -0.58 6.86
C ILE A 538 29.71 -1.68 7.48
N PRO A 539 30.28 -2.71 8.11
CA PRO A 539 29.50 -3.78 8.75
C PRO A 539 28.62 -3.27 9.89
N ALA A 540 27.62 -4.07 10.26
CA ALA A 540 26.83 -3.84 11.46
C ALA A 540 27.73 -3.75 12.71
N GLY A 541 27.52 -2.74 13.56
CA GLY A 541 28.31 -2.48 14.76
C GLY A 541 29.70 -1.86 14.53
N ALA A 542 30.14 -1.69 13.27
CA ALA A 542 31.47 -1.19 12.98
C ALA A 542 31.56 0.35 13.00
N THR A 543 32.76 0.87 13.25
CA THR A 543 33.08 2.30 13.14
C THR A 543 34.01 2.52 11.94
N ALA A 544 33.74 3.56 11.17
CA ALA A 544 34.55 3.97 10.01
C ALA A 544 34.89 5.46 10.08
N ARG A 545 36.01 5.83 9.46
CA ARG A 545 36.34 7.24 9.17
C ARG A 545 36.00 7.52 7.71
N VAL A 546 35.20 8.54 7.47
CA VAL A 546 34.75 8.98 6.14
C VAL A 546 35.35 10.33 5.78
N ARG A 547 35.60 10.54 4.50
CA ARG A 547 36.19 11.77 3.96
C ARG A 547 35.16 12.55 3.15
N PRO A 548 35.39 13.86 2.90
CA PRO A 548 34.55 14.63 2.00
C PRO A 548 34.33 13.91 0.67
N ALA A 549 33.09 13.85 0.21
CA ALA A 549 32.70 13.09 -0.97
C ALA A 549 33.29 13.73 -2.24
N SER A 550 34.06 12.95 -3.00
CA SER A 550 34.51 13.35 -4.34
C SER A 550 33.35 13.26 -5.35
N LYS A 551 33.50 13.91 -6.52
CA LYS A 551 32.54 13.77 -7.62
C LYS A 551 32.37 12.32 -8.08
N GLU A 552 33.43 11.51 -7.98
CA GLU A 552 33.40 10.08 -8.29
C GLU A 552 32.58 9.29 -7.27
N ASN A 553 32.78 9.55 -5.97
CA ASN A 553 31.99 8.92 -4.90
C ASN A 553 30.50 9.21 -5.08
N LEU A 554 30.16 10.45 -5.42
CA LEU A 554 28.79 10.85 -5.73
C LEU A 554 28.28 10.03 -6.94
N ARG A 555 28.96 10.06 -8.09
CA ARG A 555 28.55 9.24 -9.25
C ARG A 555 28.42 7.74 -8.95
N GLY A 556 29.28 7.19 -8.10
CA GLY A 556 29.21 5.81 -7.64
C GLY A 556 27.94 5.54 -6.82
N MET A 557 27.63 6.41 -5.85
CA MET A 557 26.37 6.36 -5.10
C MET A 557 25.15 6.47 -6.05
N ALA A 558 25.22 7.33 -7.07
CA ALA A 558 24.19 7.45 -8.10
C ALA A 558 23.92 6.13 -8.79
N ALA A 559 24.98 5.48 -9.26
CA ALA A 559 24.91 4.22 -9.96
C ALA A 559 24.28 3.14 -9.07
N LEU A 560 24.60 3.13 -7.77
CA LEU A 560 24.00 2.20 -6.81
C LEU A 560 22.49 2.48 -6.60
N LEU A 561 22.09 3.75 -6.45
CA LEU A 561 20.68 4.13 -6.33
C LEU A 561 19.89 3.95 -7.65
N ASN A 562 20.59 3.89 -8.78
CA ASN A 562 20.01 3.70 -10.12
C ASN A 562 20.10 2.26 -10.63
N ARG A 563 20.69 1.32 -9.87
CA ARG A 563 21.08 0.00 -10.38
C ARG A 563 19.90 -0.84 -10.89
N TYR A 564 18.74 -0.73 -10.24
CA TYR A 564 17.55 -1.52 -10.53
C TYR A 564 16.28 -0.65 -10.61
N PRO A 565 16.14 0.17 -11.67
CA PRO A 565 14.97 1.03 -11.82
C PRO A 565 13.68 0.20 -12.04
N LEU A 566 12.53 0.86 -11.88
CA LEU A 566 11.23 0.33 -12.30
C LEU A 566 11.15 0.38 -13.83
N GLU A 567 11.74 -0.60 -14.50
CA GLU A 567 11.74 -0.73 -15.95
C GLU A 567 11.47 -2.18 -16.34
N THR A 568 10.78 -2.39 -17.46
CA THR A 568 10.56 -3.74 -18.00
C THR A 568 11.93 -4.41 -18.23
N PRO A 569 12.17 -5.61 -17.69
CA PRO A 569 13.45 -6.29 -17.87
C PRO A 569 13.78 -6.42 -19.36
N ARG A 570 15.02 -6.08 -19.76
CA ARG A 570 15.48 -6.05 -21.17
C ARG A 570 15.22 -7.36 -21.94
N VAL A 571 15.13 -8.49 -21.25
CA VAL A 571 14.82 -9.81 -21.85
C VAL A 571 13.41 -9.87 -22.46
N ILE A 572 12.48 -9.03 -22.02
CA ILE A 572 11.12 -8.95 -22.59
C ILE A 572 11.10 -8.11 -23.88
N ASN A 573 12.08 -7.23 -24.08
CA ASN A 573 12.21 -6.40 -25.29
C ASN A 573 12.99 -7.08 -26.42
N GLY A 574 13.52 -8.29 -26.19
CA GLY A 574 14.18 -9.07 -27.23
C GLY A 574 13.15 -9.68 -28.17
N SER A 575 13.22 -9.30 -29.44
CA SER A 575 12.53 -9.86 -30.61
C SER A 575 12.74 -11.37 -30.86
N ASP A 576 13.16 -12.12 -29.83
CA ASP A 576 13.56 -13.52 -29.89
C ASP A 576 12.80 -14.41 -28.89
N SER A 577 11.86 -13.84 -28.12
CA SER A 577 10.84 -14.62 -27.44
C SER A 577 9.57 -14.61 -28.28
N GLY A 578 9.34 -15.72 -29.00
CA GLY A 578 8.03 -16.13 -29.50
C GLY A 578 7.05 -16.38 -28.34
N VAL A 579 6.84 -15.35 -27.51
CA VAL A 579 5.64 -15.25 -26.70
C VAL A 579 4.53 -15.16 -27.74
N PHE A 580 3.86 -16.28 -27.98
CA PHE A 580 2.53 -16.28 -28.56
C PHE A 580 1.72 -15.29 -27.72
N SER A 581 1.64 -14.05 -28.19
CA SER A 581 0.58 -13.15 -27.82
C SER A 581 -0.67 -13.83 -28.35
N PHE A 582 -1.28 -14.70 -27.53
CA PHE A 582 -2.70 -14.94 -27.65
C PHE A 582 -3.34 -13.57 -27.44
N SER A 583 -3.50 -12.83 -28.53
CA SER A 583 -4.59 -11.88 -28.69
C SER A 583 -5.86 -12.73 -28.71
N LEU A 584 -6.20 -13.29 -27.54
CA LEU A 584 -7.58 -13.55 -27.24
C LEU A 584 -8.25 -12.22 -27.49
N GLY A 585 -9.06 -12.18 -28.55
CA GLY A 585 -10.00 -11.11 -28.86
C GLY A 585 -11.01 -11.05 -27.72
N VAL A 586 -10.55 -10.63 -26.54
CA VAL A 586 -11.37 -10.07 -25.50
C VAL A 586 -11.88 -8.81 -26.17
N ARG A 587 -13.12 -8.88 -26.68
CA ARG A 587 -13.92 -7.67 -26.93
C ARG A 587 -13.63 -6.78 -25.74
N ARG A 588 -12.95 -5.65 -25.98
CA ARG A 588 -12.73 -4.60 -24.99
C ARG A 588 -14.11 -4.27 -24.45
N ARG A 589 -14.50 -4.92 -23.37
CA ARG A 589 -15.56 -4.41 -22.51
C ARG A 589 -15.00 -3.10 -22.03
N ASP A 590 -15.72 -2.03 -22.29
CA ASP A 590 -15.28 -0.65 -22.14
C ASP A 590 -14.29 -0.48 -20.99
N PRO A 591 -13.17 0.22 -21.20
CA PRO A 591 -12.18 0.41 -20.16
C PRO A 591 -12.90 0.99 -18.94
N SER A 592 -12.96 0.22 -17.86
CA SER A 592 -13.12 0.79 -16.52
C SER A 592 -12.12 1.94 -16.45
N PRO A 593 -12.52 3.16 -16.06
CA PRO A 593 -11.68 4.35 -16.20
C PRO A 593 -10.32 4.03 -15.59
N SER A 594 -9.36 3.75 -16.47
CA SER A 594 -8.02 3.37 -16.08
C SER A 594 -7.35 4.69 -15.77
N TRP A 595 -7.60 5.17 -14.54
CA TRP A 595 -6.83 6.23 -13.92
C TRP A 595 -5.37 5.85 -14.13
N SER A 596 -4.66 6.62 -14.95
CA SER A 596 -3.29 6.34 -15.35
C SER A 596 -2.34 6.61 -14.17
N VAL A 597 -2.50 5.82 -13.11
CA VAL A 597 -1.68 5.86 -11.92
C VAL A 597 -0.38 5.15 -12.27
N SER A 598 0.71 5.91 -12.24
CA SER A 598 2.06 5.37 -12.47
C SER A 598 2.69 4.99 -11.15
N SER A 599 3.26 3.78 -11.04
CA SER A 599 4.05 3.38 -9.87
C SER A 599 5.22 4.32 -9.61
N SER A 600 5.82 4.89 -10.66
CA SER A 600 6.84 5.90 -10.52
C SER A 600 6.32 7.15 -9.81
N ASN A 601 5.07 7.54 -9.98
CA ASN A 601 4.54 8.77 -9.38
C ASN A 601 4.09 8.60 -7.92
N SER A 602 4.25 7.41 -7.32
CA SER A 602 3.98 7.21 -5.90
C SER A 602 4.79 8.15 -5.02
N LEU A 603 4.30 8.39 -3.80
CA LEU A 603 4.96 9.28 -2.85
C LEU A 603 6.38 8.79 -2.51
N TRP A 604 6.55 7.50 -2.22
CA TRP A 604 7.86 6.94 -1.84
C TRP A 604 8.84 6.86 -3.03
N GLU A 605 8.38 6.61 -4.26
CA GLU A 605 9.23 6.70 -5.45
C GLU A 605 9.59 8.14 -5.80
N SER A 606 8.70 9.10 -5.50
CA SER A 606 9.00 10.52 -5.61
C SER A 606 10.07 10.95 -4.61
N GLU A 607 10.00 10.47 -3.36
CA GLU A 607 11.09 10.66 -2.39
C GLU A 607 12.36 9.96 -2.83
N LEU A 608 12.32 8.73 -3.35
CA LEU A 608 13.50 8.07 -3.90
C LEU A 608 14.13 8.83 -5.07
N ARG A 609 13.32 9.38 -6.00
CA ARG A 609 13.83 10.25 -7.07
C ARG A 609 14.44 11.52 -6.50
N ARG A 610 13.72 12.17 -5.57
CA ARG A 610 14.22 13.35 -4.87
C ARG A 610 15.56 13.06 -4.22
N LEU A 611 15.78 11.83 -3.70
CA LEU A 611 16.98 11.21 -3.10
C LEU A 611 18.02 10.66 -4.12
N ARG A 612 17.71 10.69 -5.42
CA ARG A 612 18.64 10.38 -6.53
C ARG A 612 19.17 11.60 -7.28
N ASP A 613 18.50 12.74 -7.40
CA ASP A 613 18.89 13.82 -8.33
C ASP A 613 19.96 14.83 -7.80
N PHE A 614 21.04 14.37 -7.16
CA PHE A 614 22.02 15.20 -6.39
C PHE A 614 23.32 15.51 -7.17
N TRP A 615 23.41 15.19 -8.46
CA TRP A 615 24.71 15.01 -9.13
C TRP A 615 25.39 16.30 -9.59
N ASP A 616 24.62 17.35 -9.88
CA ASP A 616 25.14 18.60 -10.44
C ASP A 616 25.14 19.77 -9.43
N ARG A 617 24.60 19.57 -8.21
CA ARG A 617 24.50 20.58 -7.14
C ARG A 617 24.77 19.93 -5.78
N PRO A 618 25.21 20.67 -4.74
CA PRO A 618 25.34 20.10 -3.39
C PRO A 618 24.03 19.43 -2.98
N PRO A 619 24.12 18.33 -2.23
CA PRO A 619 22.98 17.44 -2.09
C PRO A 619 21.76 18.15 -1.50
N PRO A 620 20.55 18.11 -2.11
CA PRO A 620 19.30 18.60 -1.48
C PRO A 620 18.85 17.82 -0.24
N LEU A 621 19.78 17.07 0.38
CA LEU A 621 19.57 16.41 1.64
C LEU A 621 19.50 17.49 2.73
N PRO A 622 18.58 17.36 3.70
CA PRO A 622 18.59 18.23 4.87
C PRO A 622 19.95 18.18 5.59
N PRO A 623 20.38 19.26 6.24
CA PRO A 623 21.51 19.19 7.18
C PRO A 623 21.29 18.08 8.21
N ARG A 624 22.38 17.46 8.68
CA ARG A 624 22.35 16.34 9.65
C ARG A 624 21.50 15.16 9.17
N SER A 625 21.73 14.73 7.95
CA SER A 625 21.05 13.57 7.37
C SER A 625 22.02 12.64 6.65
N TYR A 626 21.55 11.44 6.34
CA TYR A 626 22.31 10.48 5.56
C TYR A 626 21.41 9.67 4.65
N ILE A 627 22.01 9.17 3.58
CA ILE A 627 21.43 8.15 2.70
C ILE A 627 22.41 6.98 2.60
N ALA A 628 21.90 5.76 2.70
CA ALA A 628 22.69 4.56 2.58
C ALA A 628 22.03 3.54 1.65
N VAL A 629 22.85 2.73 1.01
CA VAL A 629 22.44 1.53 0.28
C VAL A 629 22.83 0.33 1.13
N LEU A 630 21.87 -0.56 1.37
CA LEU A 630 22.07 -1.76 2.17
C LEU A 630 22.32 -2.96 1.27
N GLY A 631 23.20 -3.86 1.69
CA GLY A 631 23.53 -5.09 0.97
C GLY A 631 22.63 -6.28 1.30
N GLU A 632 21.70 -6.11 2.23
CA GLU A 632 20.80 -7.15 2.72
C GLU A 632 19.44 -6.55 3.08
N ASN A 633 18.44 -7.43 3.25
CA ASN A 633 17.08 -7.04 3.59
C ASN A 633 17.02 -6.37 4.98
N PRO A 634 16.55 -5.11 5.09
CA PRO A 634 16.40 -4.42 6.38
C PRO A 634 15.16 -4.89 7.16
N ASP A 635 15.03 -6.20 7.34
CA ASP A 635 13.88 -6.90 7.95
C ASP A 635 12.51 -6.51 7.35
N ILE A 636 12.46 -6.33 6.04
CA ILE A 636 11.19 -6.22 5.33
C ILE A 636 10.46 -7.53 5.48
N ASP A 637 9.23 -7.45 5.98
CA ASP A 637 8.34 -8.58 6.15
C ASP A 637 7.84 -9.09 4.79
N LEU A 638 8.44 -10.17 4.30
CA LEU A 638 8.11 -10.78 3.00
C LEU A 638 6.96 -11.80 3.08
N GLY A 639 6.41 -12.04 4.27
CA GLY A 639 5.35 -13.03 4.47
C GLY A 639 5.84 -14.50 4.46
N VAL A 640 7.13 -14.73 4.24
CA VAL A 640 7.78 -16.06 4.28
C VAL A 640 9.08 -15.94 5.06
N GLU A 641 9.48 -17.01 5.76
CA GLU A 641 10.65 -16.98 6.66
C GLU A 641 11.96 -16.66 5.94
N ARG A 642 12.15 -17.20 4.73
CA ARG A 642 13.33 -16.91 3.90
C ARG A 642 12.97 -16.90 2.41
N THR A 643 13.51 -15.93 1.71
CA THR A 643 13.51 -15.90 0.24
C THR A 643 14.92 -15.90 -0.30
N ARG A 644 15.12 -16.48 -1.48
CA ARG A 644 16.32 -16.25 -2.27
C ARG A 644 16.14 -14.97 -3.07
N GLU A 645 16.72 -13.87 -2.60
CA GLU A 645 16.69 -12.59 -3.31
C GLU A 645 17.55 -12.66 -4.57
N ILE A 646 16.89 -12.54 -5.73
CA ILE A 646 17.56 -12.54 -7.04
C ILE A 646 18.04 -11.13 -7.38
N ILE A 647 17.23 -10.12 -7.06
CA ILE A 647 17.53 -8.71 -7.23
C ILE A 647 17.00 -7.96 -6.02
N HIS A 648 17.84 -7.17 -5.39
CA HIS A 648 17.44 -6.29 -4.29
C HIS A 648 17.95 -4.87 -4.50
N GLN A 649 17.19 -3.93 -3.97
CA GLN A 649 17.62 -2.56 -3.79
C GLN A 649 17.00 -2.01 -2.52
N HIS A 650 17.85 -1.81 -1.52
CA HIS A 650 17.44 -1.32 -0.21
C HIS A 650 18.08 0.04 0.02
N VAL A 651 17.26 1.09 0.04
CA VAL A 651 17.69 2.45 0.33
C VAL A 651 17.24 2.81 1.74
N LEU A 652 18.18 3.32 2.54
CA LEU A 652 17.96 3.85 3.87
C LEU A 652 18.17 5.36 3.84
N PHE A 653 17.24 6.12 4.40
CA PHE A 653 17.37 7.56 4.62
C PHE A 653 17.10 7.86 6.09
N GLY A 654 17.91 8.72 6.71
CA GLY A 654 17.72 9.08 8.10
C GLY A 654 18.31 10.43 8.46
N THR A 655 17.94 10.92 9.64
CA THR A 655 18.42 12.19 10.21
C THR A 655 18.94 11.98 11.63
N PHE A 656 19.88 12.81 12.09
CA PHE A 656 20.55 12.69 13.38
C PHE A 656 20.78 14.01 14.10
#